data_AF-A0AAW4W0K6-F1
#
_entry.id   AF-A0AAW4W0K6-F1
#
_cell.length_a   1.000
_cell.length_b   1.000
_cell.length_c   1.000
_cell.angle_alpha   90.00
_cell.angle_beta   90.00
_cell.angle_gamma   90.00
#
_symmetry.space_group_name_H-M   'P 1'
#
loop_
_entity.id
_entity.type
_entity.pdbx_description
1 polymer ?
#
loop_
_entity_poly.entity_id
_entity_poly.type
_entity_poly.pdbx_seq_one_letter_code
_entity_poly.pdbx_strand_id
1 'polypeptide(L)'
;MISAILFISFFVFLILGLPIAICLGLSSVCAILYSGTSLTIVATNMYSGISKFLLLAIPFFVLSGNIMAKAGISKRLINFVDTCVGHKKGGIAIVCVIVACFFGAISGSGPATVAALGAVLIPAMVEQGGFSAPFSTALMATSSSIAIVIPPSIAFVVYASITGVSIADMFMAGIVPGLLMGVALVIIVMIEAKKHNIQPSREKASAKERWDTFKDAFWGFLMPVIILGGIYGGIFTPTEAAAVSVVYGLFVGMVIYREVKLKDLFDILVDSAKTTGGIMLIVASASLFSFVCTKFGIANAASELLAGIAHNQFTFLLIVNIIFLIAGCFIDANSAMYIFIPIMLPVCKALGYDVVAFGVMATVNLAIGQVTPPVGVNLFVAISIKIKKGLEVTLQQISRAVMPMIAASVAVLLIITYIPAVSTALPKALAKEGSYTGDQSSDTESQSSKDSGDGSDSFNTIADYSDLDWPEMTWNFACSTTETSTWADGGRKFGELMEKATGGKVKVNIYAADQLTNGNQSEGIQALMNGDPVQISMHSNLIYSAFDPRFNVVSLPFIYDSYDDVDAKFDGEAGEKLKEILGEYGLHCMGIAENGFRELTNSKHEVKTVDDMKNLKVRVAGSNLLMECYKRWGADATNMNWSETYTALQQNTVEGEENPLPAIDAASVQEVQPYCSMWDAIYDCLFFCINQDIYDSLTPEQQQVVDEAGQKAVEYERYINRSGDEEIMSRWEKSNGVTFTKKEDMDIDSFKKAVDGIDDWFVKELKSEGYDDAQDLVDLFTEDSVDTVEDYSDLNWPETTWNFACSTTETSTWADGGRKFGELMEKATGGKVKVNIYAADQLTNGNQSEGIQALMNGDPVQISMHSNLIYSAFDPRFNVVSLPFIYDSYDDADAKFDGEAGDKLKEILNGYGLHCMGIAENGFRELTNSKHEVKSVDDMKNLKVRVAGSNLLMECYKRWGADATNMNWSETYTALQQNTVEGEENPLPAIDAASVQEVQPYCSMWDAIYDCLFFCINQDIYDALTPEQQAVVDECGQKAVEYERYINRSSDDEIKARWADKNGVTFTEKKDMDIDSFKKAVDGVDDWFVQELKKQGYNDGQDLVDLFTK
;
A
#
# COMPACT_ATOMS: atom_id res chain seq x y z
N MET A 1 11.88 35.67 7.36
CA MET A 1 12.33 36.16 8.70
C MET A 1 12.56 35.01 9.67
N ILE A 2 11.63 34.04 9.77
CA ILE A 2 11.76 32.85 10.63
C ILE A 2 13.09 32.10 10.36
N SER A 3 13.44 31.87 9.10
CA SER A 3 14.70 31.20 8.73
C SER A 3 15.94 31.96 9.22
N ALA A 4 15.92 33.29 9.16
CA ALA A 4 17.02 34.12 9.68
C ALA A 4 17.13 33.99 11.20
N ILE A 5 16.00 33.98 11.93
CA ILE A 5 15.99 33.79 13.38
C ILE A 5 16.52 32.40 13.74
N LEU A 6 16.06 31.35 13.05
CA LEU A 6 16.52 29.98 13.25
C LEU A 6 18.04 29.87 13.07
N PHE A 7 18.57 30.25 11.90
CA PHE A 7 19.99 30.07 11.61
C PHE A 7 20.89 31.05 12.38
N ILE A 8 20.51 32.33 12.54
CA ILE A 8 21.32 33.29 13.29
C ILE A 8 21.40 32.89 14.76
N SER A 9 20.27 32.52 15.38
CA SER A 9 20.29 32.07 16.78
C SER A 9 21.08 30.77 16.94
N PHE A 10 20.93 29.82 16.01
CA PHE A 10 21.73 28.59 15.98
C PHE A 10 23.24 28.88 15.94
N PHE A 11 23.70 29.70 15.00
CA PHE A 11 25.13 30.04 14.88
C PHE A 11 25.63 30.87 16.06
N VAL A 12 24.82 31.77 16.62
CA VAL A 12 25.16 32.51 17.84
C VAL A 12 25.36 31.54 19.00
N PHE A 13 24.44 30.61 19.23
CA PHE A 13 24.58 29.61 20.29
C PHE A 13 25.80 28.73 20.09
N LEU A 14 26.07 28.33 18.84
CA LEU A 14 27.25 27.54 18.47
C LEU A 14 28.56 28.30 18.77
N ILE A 15 28.65 29.58 18.42
CA ILE A 15 29.83 30.43 18.71
C ILE A 15 30.03 30.65 20.21
N LEU A 16 28.95 30.71 20.98
CA LEU A 16 28.99 30.79 22.45
C LEU A 16 29.47 29.49 23.12
N GLY A 17 29.69 28.41 22.35
CA GLY A 17 30.20 27.14 22.85
C GLY A 17 29.14 26.28 23.55
N LEU A 18 27.85 26.51 23.26
CA LEU A 18 26.77 25.66 23.76
C LEU A 18 26.81 24.27 23.08
N PRO A 19 26.41 23.19 23.79
CA PRO A 19 26.25 21.87 23.18
C PRO A 19 25.29 21.92 21.98
N ILE A 20 25.60 21.19 20.91
CA ILE A 20 24.87 21.24 19.63
C ILE A 20 23.37 20.96 19.80
N ALA A 21 23.01 19.97 20.61
CA ALA A 21 21.61 19.69 20.92
C ALA A 21 20.88 20.93 21.48
N ILE A 22 21.53 21.69 22.35
CA ILE A 22 20.98 22.93 22.91
C ILE A 22 20.89 24.01 21.84
N CYS A 23 21.90 24.13 20.96
CA CYS A 23 21.86 25.06 19.83
C CYS A 23 20.66 24.78 18.92
N LEU A 24 20.44 23.52 18.54
CA LEU A 24 19.32 23.08 17.70
C LEU A 24 17.97 23.31 18.39
N GLY A 25 17.83 22.89 19.64
CA GLY A 25 16.59 23.02 20.40
C GLY A 25 16.21 24.48 20.62
N LEU A 26 17.14 25.29 21.15
CA LEU A 26 16.85 26.70 21.46
C LEU A 26 16.62 27.53 20.21
N SER A 27 17.36 27.29 19.12
CA SER A 27 17.12 28.02 17.86
C SER A 27 15.74 27.71 17.28
N SER A 28 15.31 26.45 17.37
CA SER A 28 13.97 26.02 16.96
C SER A 28 12.88 26.64 17.86
N VAL A 29 13.11 26.68 19.17
CA VAL A 29 12.20 27.37 20.11
C VAL A 29 12.12 28.87 19.80
N CYS A 30 13.24 29.54 19.49
CA CYS A 30 13.24 30.95 19.08
C CYS A 30 12.43 31.17 17.80
N ALA A 31 12.54 30.26 16.82
CA ALA A 31 11.77 30.31 15.58
C ALA A 31 10.26 30.09 15.81
N ILE A 32 9.89 29.10 16.63
CA ILE A 32 8.50 28.78 17.02
C ILE A 32 7.85 29.93 17.81
N LEU A 33 8.59 30.51 18.76
CA LEU A 33 8.13 31.67 19.52
C LEU A 33 7.87 32.88 18.61
N TYR A 34 8.72 33.07 17.61
CA TYR A 34 8.55 34.16 16.65
C TYR A 34 7.39 33.91 15.67
N SER A 35 7.12 32.66 15.29
CA SER A 35 6.03 32.30 14.37
C SER A 35 4.64 32.34 15.03
N GLY A 36 4.55 32.52 16.36
CA GLY A 36 3.29 32.47 17.10
C GLY A 36 2.71 31.06 17.27
N THR A 37 3.50 30.03 16.94
CA THR A 37 3.10 28.63 17.01
C THR A 37 3.14 28.12 18.45
N SER A 38 2.24 27.20 18.82
CA SER A 38 2.16 26.66 20.18
C SER A 38 3.49 26.03 20.63
N LEU A 39 3.93 26.36 21.86
CA LEU A 39 5.11 25.74 22.47
C LEU A 39 4.92 24.24 22.77
N THR A 40 3.68 23.73 22.78
CA THR A 40 3.41 22.29 22.95
C THR A 40 4.11 21.46 21.86
N ILE A 41 4.21 22.00 20.65
CA ILE A 41 4.90 21.37 19.50
C ILE A 41 6.37 21.08 19.80
N VAL A 42 7.01 21.85 20.68
CA VAL A 42 8.40 21.61 21.13
C VAL A 42 8.50 20.24 21.82
N ALA A 43 7.62 19.97 22.78
CA ALA A 43 7.63 18.73 23.53
C ALA A 43 7.24 17.54 22.64
N THR A 44 6.19 17.69 21.82
CA THR A 44 5.70 16.63 20.93
C THR A 44 6.75 16.23 19.89
N ASN A 45 7.40 17.18 19.22
CA ASN A 45 8.42 16.87 18.21
C ASN A 45 9.71 16.31 18.82
N MET A 46 10.12 16.83 19.98
CA MET A 46 11.28 16.29 20.68
C MET A 46 11.04 14.85 21.15
N TYR A 47 9.83 14.52 21.62
CA TYR A 47 9.44 13.17 22.04
C TYR A 47 9.27 12.22 20.84
N SER A 48 8.52 12.62 19.82
CA SER A 48 8.31 11.84 18.59
C SER A 48 9.64 11.51 17.91
N GLY A 49 10.56 12.47 17.85
CA GLY A 49 11.90 12.28 17.29
C GLY A 49 12.71 11.16 17.93
N ILE A 50 12.61 11.00 19.25
CA ILE A 50 13.33 9.95 20.01
C ILE A 50 12.54 8.66 20.17
N SER A 51 11.22 8.68 19.94
CA SER A 51 10.31 7.53 20.09
C SER A 51 10.25 6.65 18.84
N LYS A 52 11.39 6.46 18.16
CA LYS A 52 11.51 5.58 16.98
C LYS A 52 12.16 4.26 17.37
N PHE A 53 11.49 3.13 17.13
CA PHE A 53 12.00 1.80 17.50
C PHE A 53 13.40 1.51 16.96
N LEU A 54 13.68 1.92 15.72
CA LEU A 54 14.99 1.78 15.08
C LEU A 54 16.14 2.42 15.89
N LEU A 55 15.86 3.47 16.66
CA LEU A 55 16.87 4.14 17.49
C LEU A 55 17.29 3.30 18.70
N LEU A 56 16.55 2.25 19.08
CA LEU A 56 16.97 1.29 20.13
C LEU A 56 18.24 0.52 19.73
N ALA A 57 18.55 0.41 18.44
CA ALA A 57 19.80 -0.18 17.98
C ALA A 57 21.01 0.61 18.48
N ILE A 58 20.89 1.94 18.64
CA ILE A 58 21.97 2.81 19.10
C ILE A 58 22.44 2.43 20.51
N PRO A 59 21.60 2.44 21.58
CA PRO A 59 22.03 2.03 22.91
C PRO A 59 22.58 0.61 22.97
N PHE A 60 21.99 -0.33 22.23
CA PHE A 60 22.47 -1.71 22.24
C PHE A 60 23.83 -1.87 21.54
N PHE A 61 24.05 -1.24 20.38
CA PHE A 61 25.36 -1.27 19.73
C PHE A 61 26.43 -0.51 20.54
N VAL A 62 26.08 0.63 21.15
CA VAL A 62 26.98 1.35 22.07
C VAL A 62 27.35 0.46 23.27
N LEU A 63 26.36 -0.20 23.88
CA LEU A 63 26.57 -1.11 25.00
C LEU A 63 27.43 -2.30 24.60
N SER A 64 27.14 -2.93 23.47
CA SER A 64 27.91 -4.04 22.90
C SER A 64 29.37 -3.65 22.67
N GLY A 65 29.62 -2.50 22.04
CA GLY A 65 30.95 -1.95 21.84
C GLY A 65 31.73 -1.74 23.15
N ASN A 66 31.08 -1.20 24.17
CA ASN A 66 31.70 -0.98 25.49
C ASN A 66 32.01 -2.30 26.23
N ILE A 67 31.11 -3.29 26.14
CA ILE A 67 31.35 -4.64 26.67
C ILE A 67 32.57 -5.27 25.98
N MET A 68 32.61 -5.19 24.65
CA MET A 68 33.66 -5.77 23.81
C MET A 68 35.03 -5.14 24.08
N ALA A 69 35.06 -3.81 24.27
CA ALA A 69 36.26 -3.09 24.66
C ALA A 69 36.81 -3.60 26.00
N LYS A 70 35.95 -3.81 27.00
CA LYS A 70 36.34 -4.36 28.32
C LYS A 70 36.64 -5.86 28.28
N ALA A 71 36.09 -6.62 27.33
CA ALA A 71 36.32 -8.06 27.18
C ALA A 71 37.70 -8.44 26.63
N GLY A 72 38.57 -7.46 26.32
CA GLY A 72 39.93 -7.70 25.84
C GLY A 72 40.01 -8.22 24.41
N ILE A 73 38.94 -8.06 23.63
CA ILE A 73 38.87 -8.52 22.22
C ILE A 73 39.87 -7.77 21.35
N SER A 74 40.05 -6.47 21.57
CA SER A 74 41.01 -5.64 20.85
C SER A 74 42.42 -6.24 20.88
N LYS A 75 42.90 -6.70 22.04
CA LYS A 75 44.25 -7.30 22.18
C LYS A 75 44.38 -8.60 21.37
N ARG A 76 43.35 -9.43 21.37
CA ARG A 76 43.32 -10.71 20.65
C ARG A 76 43.30 -10.50 19.13
N LEU A 77 42.47 -9.57 18.66
CA LEU A 77 42.44 -9.17 17.25
C LEU A 77 43.79 -8.62 16.80
N ILE A 78 44.41 -7.73 17.59
CA ILE A 78 45.75 -7.20 17.31
C ILE A 78 46.77 -8.33 17.20
N ASN A 79 46.82 -9.24 18.16
CA ASN A 79 47.78 -10.35 18.16
C ASN A 79 47.62 -11.26 16.93
N PHE A 80 46.38 -11.62 16.58
CA PHE A 80 46.12 -12.45 15.40
C PHE A 80 46.51 -11.74 14.10
N VAL A 81 46.06 -10.51 13.90
CA VAL A 81 46.39 -9.75 12.68
C VAL A 81 47.89 -9.52 12.59
N ASP A 82 48.57 -9.22 13.69
CA ASP A 82 50.03 -9.09 13.74
C ASP A 82 50.75 -10.40 13.36
N THR A 83 50.31 -11.57 13.83
CA THR A 83 50.88 -12.86 13.35
C THR A 83 50.70 -13.09 11.85
N CYS A 84 49.63 -12.54 11.26
CA CYS A 84 49.32 -12.67 9.85
C CYS A 84 50.12 -11.70 8.97
N VAL A 85 50.23 -10.42 9.35
CA VAL A 85 50.79 -9.36 8.47
C VAL A 85 51.94 -8.56 9.07
N GLY A 86 52.26 -8.70 10.36
CA GLY A 86 53.31 -7.95 11.05
C GLY A 86 54.73 -8.16 10.49
N HIS A 87 54.95 -9.29 9.83
CA HIS A 87 56.22 -9.61 9.16
C HIS A 87 56.46 -8.83 7.85
N LYS A 88 55.45 -8.12 7.35
CA LYS A 88 55.59 -7.23 6.18
C LYS A 88 56.22 -5.89 6.61
N LYS A 89 56.85 -5.18 5.67
CA LYS A 89 57.35 -3.82 5.95
C LYS A 89 56.18 -2.89 6.29
N GLY A 90 56.29 -2.19 7.41
CA GLY A 90 55.19 -1.40 7.98
C GLY A 90 54.07 -2.25 8.61
N GLY A 91 54.34 -3.53 8.91
CA GLY A 91 53.36 -4.51 9.35
C GLY A 91 52.46 -4.04 10.50
N ILE A 92 53.02 -3.49 11.58
CA ILE A 92 52.24 -3.03 12.74
C ILE A 92 51.28 -1.87 12.41
N ALA A 93 51.60 -1.03 11.42
CA ALA A 93 50.69 0.02 10.96
C ALA A 93 49.58 -0.55 10.05
N ILE A 94 49.86 -1.61 9.29
CA ILE A 94 48.83 -2.36 8.56
C ILE A 94 47.90 -3.08 9.55
N VAL A 95 48.45 -3.63 10.65
CA VAL A 95 47.67 -4.19 11.76
C VAL A 95 46.72 -3.12 12.32
N CYS A 96 47.18 -1.89 12.53
CA CYS A 96 46.34 -0.79 12.99
C CYS A 96 45.11 -0.59 12.08
N VAL A 97 45.30 -0.53 10.77
CA VAL A 97 44.19 -0.34 9.81
C VAL A 97 43.22 -1.53 9.84
N ILE A 98 43.73 -2.75 9.71
CA ILE A 98 42.89 -3.96 9.65
C ILE A 98 42.10 -4.15 10.95
N VAL A 99 42.75 -3.99 12.11
CA VAL A 99 42.08 -4.13 13.41
C VAL A 99 41.06 -3.01 13.60
N ALA A 100 41.34 -1.78 13.15
CA ALA A 100 40.36 -0.70 13.21
C ALA A 100 39.13 -0.99 12.34
N CYS A 101 39.28 -1.60 11.16
CA CYS A 101 38.15 -2.05 10.35
C CYS A 101 37.30 -3.11 11.07
N PHE A 102 37.93 -4.12 11.68
CA PHE A 102 37.21 -5.18 12.41
C PHE A 102 36.56 -4.68 13.70
N PHE A 103 37.27 -3.87 14.48
CA PHE A 103 36.74 -3.30 15.72
C PHE A 103 35.69 -2.22 15.42
N GLY A 104 35.80 -1.58 14.26
CA GLY A 104 34.78 -0.69 13.71
C GLY A 104 33.44 -1.41 13.53
N ALA A 105 33.47 -2.60 12.93
CA ALA A 105 32.34 -3.53 12.81
C ALA A 105 31.80 -4.10 14.14
N ILE A 106 32.24 -3.57 15.27
CA ILE A 106 31.75 -3.92 16.61
C ILE A 106 31.29 -2.66 17.34
N SER A 107 32.06 -1.57 17.24
CA SER A 107 31.82 -0.34 18.00
C SER A 107 30.94 0.69 17.29
N GLY A 108 30.90 0.70 15.94
CA GLY A 108 30.13 1.68 15.15
C GLY A 108 30.51 3.15 15.40
N SER A 109 31.64 3.43 16.07
CA SER A 109 32.04 4.77 16.55
C SER A 109 33.53 5.02 16.40
N GLY A 110 33.87 6.11 15.68
CA GLY A 110 35.24 6.55 15.44
C GLY A 110 35.99 6.91 16.73
N PRO A 111 35.51 7.87 17.53
CA PRO A 111 36.16 8.28 18.78
C PRO A 111 36.36 7.11 19.76
N ALA A 112 35.37 6.24 19.88
CA ALA A 112 35.44 5.06 20.75
C ALA A 112 36.52 4.08 20.27
N THR A 113 36.62 3.86 18.95
CA THR A 113 37.66 3.02 18.34
C THR A 113 39.06 3.59 18.61
N VAL A 114 39.25 4.92 18.47
CA VAL A 114 40.53 5.57 18.80
C VAL A 114 40.89 5.32 20.27
N ALA A 115 39.95 5.53 21.19
CA ALA A 115 40.18 5.37 22.62
C ALA A 115 40.53 3.91 22.99
N ALA A 116 39.83 2.93 22.41
CA ALA A 116 40.02 1.51 22.71
C ALA A 116 41.32 0.94 22.11
N LEU A 117 41.59 1.23 20.84
CA LEU A 117 42.71 0.67 20.10
C LEU A 117 44.00 1.47 20.26
N GLY A 118 43.90 2.80 20.32
CA GLY A 118 45.05 3.68 20.27
C GLY A 118 45.97 3.55 21.48
N ALA A 119 45.43 3.21 22.65
CA ALA A 119 46.21 2.96 23.86
C ALA A 119 47.21 1.80 23.72
N VAL A 120 46.99 0.89 22.76
CA VAL A 120 47.87 -0.24 22.47
C VAL A 120 48.63 -0.03 21.17
N LEU A 121 47.95 0.40 20.10
CA LEU A 121 48.53 0.46 18.76
C LEU A 121 49.40 1.70 18.51
N ILE A 122 49.09 2.86 19.10
CA ILE A 122 49.95 4.04 18.94
C ILE A 122 51.33 3.79 19.57
N PRO A 123 51.45 3.32 20.83
CA PRO A 123 52.75 2.94 21.38
C PRO A 123 53.43 1.83 20.57
N ALA A 124 52.70 0.80 20.13
CA ALA A 124 53.29 -0.30 19.36
C ALA A 124 53.90 0.16 18.02
N MET A 125 53.20 1.04 17.29
CA MET A 125 53.72 1.61 16.02
C MET A 125 54.99 2.44 16.23
N VAL A 126 55.06 3.22 17.32
CA VAL A 126 56.22 4.06 17.64
C VAL A 126 57.39 3.21 18.13
N GLU A 127 57.15 2.29 19.06
CA GLU A 127 58.20 1.57 19.78
C GLU A 127 58.72 0.34 19.05
N GLN A 128 57.82 -0.41 18.41
CA GLN A 128 58.15 -1.66 17.72
C GLN A 128 58.23 -1.45 16.21
N GLY A 129 57.38 -0.56 15.68
CA GLY A 129 57.30 -0.27 14.24
C GLY A 129 58.25 0.83 13.76
N GLY A 130 58.85 1.63 14.64
CA GLY A 130 59.73 2.73 14.24
C GLY A 130 59.03 3.87 13.48
N PHE A 131 57.70 3.97 13.55
CA PHE A 131 56.95 5.08 12.98
C PHE A 131 57.08 6.35 13.85
N SER A 132 56.94 7.53 13.24
CA SER A 132 56.89 8.77 14.00
C SER A 132 55.62 8.81 14.87
N ALA A 133 55.70 9.44 16.05
CA ALA A 133 54.54 9.61 16.92
C ALA A 133 53.40 10.38 16.20
N PRO A 134 53.65 11.48 15.47
CA PRO A 134 52.59 12.16 14.72
C PRO A 134 51.92 11.28 13.67
N PHE A 135 52.68 10.47 12.92
CA PHE A 135 52.12 9.55 11.93
C PHE A 135 51.30 8.44 12.60
N SER A 136 51.80 7.85 13.67
CA SER A 136 51.13 6.76 14.39
C SER A 136 49.80 7.23 14.99
N THR A 137 49.79 8.41 15.59
CA THR A 137 48.58 9.03 16.15
C THR A 137 47.59 9.43 15.05
N ALA A 138 48.06 9.99 13.92
CA ALA A 138 47.22 10.33 12.78
C ALA A 138 46.61 9.09 12.12
N LEU A 139 47.40 8.03 11.92
CA LEU A 139 46.92 6.78 11.31
C LEU A 139 45.83 6.13 12.16
N MET A 140 46.03 6.07 13.48
CA MET A 140 45.02 5.54 14.40
C MET A 140 43.74 6.37 14.35
N ALA A 141 43.82 7.70 14.31
CA ALA A 141 42.65 8.56 14.16
C ALA A 141 41.91 8.27 12.84
N THR A 142 42.62 8.25 11.70
CA THR A 142 41.99 8.03 10.37
C THR A 142 41.48 6.63 10.16
N SER A 143 42.21 5.59 10.61
CA SER A 143 41.73 4.21 10.50
C SER A 143 40.49 3.99 11.36
N SER A 144 40.37 4.70 12.49
CA SER A 144 39.19 4.62 13.36
C SER A 144 37.97 5.30 12.77
N SER A 145 38.12 6.33 11.95
CA SER A 145 36.99 6.92 11.21
C SER A 145 36.27 5.91 10.31
N ILE A 146 36.95 4.85 9.86
CA ILE A 146 36.30 3.78 9.09
C ILE A 146 35.23 3.05 9.91
N ALA A 147 35.30 3.11 11.25
CA ALA A 147 34.34 2.47 12.16
C ALA A 147 32.89 2.96 11.99
N ILE A 148 32.68 4.19 11.48
CA ILE A 148 31.33 4.68 11.21
C ILE A 148 30.85 4.33 9.79
N VAL A 149 31.72 3.76 8.95
CA VAL A 149 31.40 3.35 7.57
C VAL A 149 31.20 1.83 7.48
N ILE A 150 32.01 1.04 8.22
CA ILE A 150 31.87 -0.43 8.24
C ILE A 150 30.74 -0.83 9.20
N PRO A 151 29.76 -1.63 8.75
CA PRO A 151 28.62 -2.05 9.57
C PRO A 151 28.98 -3.01 10.71
N PRO A 152 28.18 -3.04 11.79
CA PRO A 152 27.04 -2.18 12.09
C PRO A 152 27.49 -0.74 12.42
N SER A 153 26.82 0.25 11.84
CA SER A 153 27.18 1.67 11.98
C SER A 153 26.03 2.47 12.58
N ILE A 154 26.35 3.24 13.64
CA ILE A 154 25.39 4.15 14.27
C ILE A 154 24.98 5.25 13.28
N ALA A 155 25.90 5.74 12.45
CA ALA A 155 25.60 6.79 11.47
C ALA A 155 24.60 6.31 10.41
N PHE A 156 24.68 5.04 10.00
CA PHE A 156 23.68 4.44 9.09
C PHE A 156 22.32 4.24 9.75
N VAL A 157 22.27 3.83 11.01
CA VAL A 157 21.01 3.76 11.78
C VAL A 157 20.35 5.15 11.86
N VAL A 158 21.15 6.19 12.13
CA VAL A 158 20.67 7.57 12.14
C VAL A 158 20.16 8.00 10.76
N TYR A 159 20.93 7.77 9.70
CA TYR A 159 20.52 8.11 8.34
C TYR A 159 19.22 7.41 7.93
N ALA A 160 19.10 6.10 8.17
CA ALA A 160 17.89 5.34 7.93
C ALA A 160 16.69 5.88 8.72
N SER A 161 16.90 6.27 9.98
CA SER A 161 15.83 6.86 10.81
C SER A 161 15.33 8.22 10.32
N ILE A 162 16.14 8.95 9.55
CA ILE A 162 15.80 10.25 8.96
C ILE A 162 15.12 10.06 7.60
N THR A 163 15.62 9.13 6.78
CA THR A 163 15.29 9.01 5.36
C THR A 163 14.29 7.91 5.03
N GLY A 164 14.03 6.99 5.96
CA GLY A 164 13.13 5.86 5.77
C GLY A 164 13.75 4.66 5.03
N VAL A 165 14.99 4.76 4.53
CA VAL A 165 15.65 3.65 3.84
C VAL A 165 15.96 2.49 4.79
N SER A 166 16.03 1.27 4.24
CA SER A 166 16.34 0.06 4.99
C SER A 166 17.73 0.13 5.64
N ILE A 167 17.80 -0.15 6.95
CA ILE A 167 19.07 -0.27 7.66
C ILE A 167 19.89 -1.44 7.10
N ALA A 168 19.24 -2.52 6.67
CA ALA A 168 19.92 -3.66 6.09
C ALA A 168 20.62 -3.27 4.77
N ASP A 169 19.95 -2.50 3.92
CA ASP A 169 20.52 -1.95 2.68
C ASP A 169 21.69 -1.02 2.98
N MET A 170 21.54 -0.10 3.93
CA MET A 170 22.61 0.81 4.37
C MET A 170 23.82 0.06 4.92
N PHE A 171 23.59 -1.00 5.71
CA PHE A 171 24.66 -1.85 6.20
C PHE A 171 25.36 -2.54 5.03
N MET A 172 24.63 -3.20 4.12
CA MET A 172 25.26 -3.84 2.95
C MET A 172 26.07 -2.84 2.12
N ALA A 173 25.50 -1.65 1.89
CA ALA A 173 26.08 -0.62 1.06
C ALA A 173 27.39 -0.05 1.62
N GLY A 174 27.60 -0.05 2.94
CA GLY A 174 28.81 0.46 3.57
C GLY A 174 30.04 -0.48 3.52
N ILE A 175 29.84 -1.77 3.24
CA ILE A 175 30.92 -2.78 3.30
C ILE A 175 32.04 -2.45 2.30
N VAL A 176 31.69 -2.29 1.03
CA VAL A 176 32.65 -2.03 -0.06
C VAL A 176 33.36 -0.68 0.14
N PRO A 177 32.65 0.45 0.36
CA PRO A 177 33.25 1.73 0.72
C PRO A 177 34.25 1.66 1.89
N GLY A 178 33.88 0.99 2.98
CA GLY A 178 34.74 0.87 4.17
C GLY A 178 36.02 0.09 3.88
N LEU A 179 35.93 -0.99 3.10
CA LEU A 179 37.10 -1.75 2.65
C LEU A 179 38.00 -0.94 1.71
N LEU A 180 37.43 -0.15 0.80
CA LEU A 180 38.20 0.73 -0.09
C LEU A 180 38.98 1.79 0.71
N MET A 181 38.37 2.40 1.72
CA MET A 181 39.06 3.31 2.64
C MET A 181 40.22 2.60 3.36
N GLY A 182 39.99 1.38 3.87
CA GLY A 182 41.03 0.57 4.50
C GLY A 182 42.21 0.28 3.57
N VAL A 183 41.93 -0.12 2.32
CA VAL A 183 42.96 -0.36 1.29
C VAL A 183 43.74 0.93 1.00
N ALA A 184 43.07 2.07 0.87
CA ALA A 184 43.71 3.36 0.63
C ALA A 184 44.69 3.73 1.77
N LEU A 185 44.31 3.50 3.03
CA LEU A 185 45.21 3.72 4.16
C LEU A 185 46.38 2.74 4.21
N VAL A 186 46.17 1.46 3.86
CA VAL A 186 47.26 0.49 3.74
C VAL A 186 48.28 0.93 2.68
N ILE A 187 47.82 1.49 1.56
CA ILE A 187 48.70 2.06 0.53
C ILE A 187 49.56 3.20 1.11
N ILE A 188 48.96 4.12 1.88
CA ILE A 188 49.70 5.20 2.55
C ILE A 188 50.75 4.65 3.53
N VAL A 189 50.40 3.61 4.31
CA VAL A 189 51.35 2.93 5.20
C VAL A 189 52.51 2.32 4.42
N MET A 190 52.25 1.68 3.27
CA MET A 190 53.30 1.11 2.43
C MET A 190 54.24 2.17 1.85
N ILE A 191 53.69 3.33 1.47
CA ILE A 191 54.47 4.48 0.98
C ILE A 191 55.35 5.04 2.10
N GLU A 192 54.79 5.27 3.28
CA GLU A 192 55.52 5.80 4.44
C GLU A 192 56.64 4.85 4.88
N ALA A 193 56.32 3.55 5.00
CA ALA A 193 57.29 2.53 5.37
C ALA A 193 58.44 2.43 4.37
N LYS A 194 58.17 2.59 3.07
CA LYS A 194 59.20 2.61 2.04
C LYS A 194 60.06 3.88 2.11
N LYS A 195 59.42 5.06 2.27
CA LYS A 195 60.10 6.36 2.31
C LYS A 195 61.04 6.50 3.51
N HIS A 196 60.64 5.96 4.66
CA HIS A 196 61.40 6.03 5.92
C HIS A 196 62.18 4.75 6.24
N ASN A 197 62.26 3.81 5.28
CA ASN A 197 62.97 2.53 5.40
C ASN A 197 62.63 1.74 6.68
N ILE A 198 61.34 1.72 7.03
CA ILE A 198 60.82 1.03 8.21
C ILE A 198 60.95 -0.48 8.04
N GLN A 199 61.50 -1.13 9.05
CA GLN A 199 61.69 -2.59 9.08
C GLN A 199 60.43 -3.30 9.59
N PRO A 200 60.26 -4.59 9.28
CA PRO A 200 59.19 -5.40 9.89
C PRO A 200 59.27 -5.37 11.42
N SER A 201 58.12 -5.27 12.08
CA SER A 201 58.04 -5.27 13.56
C SER A 201 58.27 -6.65 14.17
N ARG A 202 58.25 -7.71 13.34
CA ARG A 202 58.45 -9.10 13.76
C ARG A 202 58.90 -10.01 12.62
N GLU A 203 59.39 -11.18 12.97
CA GLU A 203 59.60 -12.27 12.01
C GLU A 203 58.29 -12.96 11.62
N LYS A 204 58.31 -13.71 10.51
CA LYS A 204 57.15 -14.43 9.98
C LYS A 204 56.72 -15.53 10.96
N ALA A 205 55.53 -15.36 11.53
CA ALA A 205 54.91 -16.34 12.42
C ALA A 205 54.75 -17.70 11.73
N SER A 206 54.90 -18.78 12.51
CA SER A 206 54.65 -20.15 12.03
C SER A 206 53.14 -20.39 11.78
N ALA A 207 52.80 -21.40 10.96
CA ALA A 207 51.39 -21.75 10.72
C ALA A 207 50.66 -22.16 12.02
N LYS A 208 51.39 -22.82 12.94
CA LYS A 208 50.88 -23.19 14.26
C LYS A 208 50.56 -21.96 15.11
N GLU A 209 51.50 -21.01 15.16
CA GLU A 209 51.32 -19.76 15.92
C GLU A 209 50.13 -18.94 15.41
N ARG A 210 49.94 -18.85 14.08
CA ARG A 210 48.77 -18.18 13.47
C ARG A 210 47.46 -18.88 13.81
N TRP A 211 47.46 -20.21 13.85
CA TRP A 211 46.27 -20.98 14.22
C TRP A 211 45.93 -20.82 15.69
N ASP A 212 46.93 -20.77 16.57
CA ASP A 212 46.75 -20.56 18.00
C ASP A 212 46.18 -19.15 18.27
N THR A 213 46.74 -18.11 17.64
CA THR A 213 46.19 -16.74 17.76
C THR A 213 44.82 -16.58 17.08
N PHE A 214 44.52 -17.34 16.02
CA PHE A 214 43.19 -17.37 15.41
C PHE A 214 42.15 -17.92 16.39
N LYS A 215 42.42 -19.07 17.02
CA LYS A 215 41.51 -19.65 18.02
C LYS A 215 41.26 -18.69 19.18
N ASP A 216 42.29 -17.97 19.61
CA ASP A 216 42.18 -16.97 20.66
C ASP A 216 41.32 -15.76 20.24
N ALA A 217 41.32 -15.38 18.96
CA ALA A 217 40.54 -14.26 18.42
C ALA A 217 39.16 -14.66 17.86
N PHE A 218 38.90 -15.96 17.68
CA PHE A 218 37.73 -16.51 16.98
C PHE A 218 36.40 -15.93 17.46
N TRP A 219 36.18 -15.87 18.79
CA TRP A 219 34.94 -15.37 19.36
C TRP A 219 34.72 -13.86 19.11
N GLY A 220 35.80 -13.10 18.88
CA GLY A 220 35.69 -11.70 18.46
C GLY A 220 35.23 -11.58 16.99
N PHE A 221 35.73 -12.44 16.10
CA PHE A 221 35.35 -12.43 14.68
C PHE A 221 33.91 -12.90 14.43
N LEU A 222 33.40 -13.76 15.31
CA LEU A 222 32.04 -14.26 15.19
C LEU A 222 30.99 -13.16 15.42
N MET A 223 31.33 -12.07 16.10
CA MET A 223 30.39 -10.98 16.41
C MET A 223 29.82 -10.30 15.14
N PRO A 224 30.64 -9.72 14.22
CA PRO A 224 30.12 -9.20 12.96
C PRO A 224 29.34 -10.24 12.14
N VAL A 225 29.73 -11.51 12.20
CA VAL A 225 29.04 -12.59 11.48
C VAL A 225 27.66 -12.88 12.07
N ILE A 226 27.51 -12.86 13.40
CA ILE A 226 26.21 -13.02 14.06
C ILE A 226 25.30 -11.84 13.72
N ILE A 227 25.81 -10.62 13.82
CA ILE A 227 25.02 -9.41 13.55
C ILE A 227 24.60 -9.36 12.09
N LEU A 228 25.56 -9.43 11.16
CA LEU A 228 25.28 -9.31 9.73
C LEU A 228 24.59 -10.55 9.18
N GLY A 229 25.02 -11.75 9.56
CA GLY A 229 24.38 -12.99 9.14
C GLY A 229 22.97 -13.16 9.69
N GLY A 230 22.68 -12.67 10.90
CA GLY A 230 21.33 -12.65 11.46
C GLY A 230 20.41 -11.67 10.74
N ILE A 231 20.92 -10.46 10.45
CA ILE A 231 20.17 -9.44 9.68
C ILE A 231 19.89 -9.92 8.26
N TYR A 232 20.92 -10.35 7.53
CA TYR A 232 20.78 -10.75 6.13
C TYR A 232 20.13 -12.13 5.94
N GLY A 233 20.15 -12.96 6.98
CA GLY A 233 19.44 -14.23 7.01
C GLY A 233 17.95 -14.11 7.37
N GLY A 234 17.45 -12.90 7.65
CA GLY A 234 16.07 -12.67 8.08
C GLY A 234 15.75 -13.22 9.47
N ILE A 235 16.77 -13.52 10.27
CA ILE A 235 16.61 -14.09 11.63
C ILE A 235 16.42 -12.99 12.67
N PHE A 236 17.10 -11.86 12.48
CA PHE A 236 17.05 -10.71 13.38
C PHE A 236 16.80 -9.42 12.60
N THR A 237 15.94 -8.56 13.12
CA THR A 237 15.95 -7.14 12.76
C THR A 237 17.24 -6.46 13.26
N PRO A 238 17.61 -5.27 12.75
CA PRO A 238 18.81 -4.57 13.19
C PRO A 238 18.86 -4.26 14.70
N THR A 239 17.70 -3.97 15.31
CA THR A 239 17.56 -3.72 16.75
C THR A 239 17.73 -5.01 17.56
N GLU A 240 17.12 -6.12 17.12
CA GLU A 240 17.32 -7.44 17.72
C GLU A 240 18.76 -7.92 17.59
N ALA A 241 19.40 -7.72 16.43
CA ALA A 241 20.80 -8.05 16.21
C ALA A 241 21.72 -7.26 17.16
N ALA A 242 21.38 -5.99 17.43
CA ALA A 242 22.07 -5.20 18.43
C ALA A 242 21.91 -5.78 19.85
N ALA A 243 20.70 -6.18 20.24
CA ALA A 243 20.45 -6.81 21.55
C ALA A 243 21.16 -8.17 21.68
N VAL A 244 21.12 -9.02 20.64
CA VAL A 244 21.85 -10.29 20.57
C VAL A 244 23.35 -10.05 20.70
N SER A 245 23.88 -8.99 20.09
CA SER A 245 25.30 -8.62 20.24
C SER A 245 25.69 -8.31 21.68
N VAL A 246 24.80 -7.67 22.46
CA VAL A 246 25.03 -7.40 23.89
C VAL A 246 25.09 -8.71 24.67
N VAL A 247 24.13 -9.62 24.47
CA VAL A 247 24.05 -10.91 25.15
C VAL A 247 25.28 -11.77 24.81
N TYR A 248 25.58 -11.90 23.53
CA TYR A 248 26.76 -12.62 23.06
C TYR A 248 28.04 -11.99 23.62
N GLY A 249 28.10 -10.66 23.68
CA GLY A 249 29.26 -9.97 24.23
C GLY A 249 29.50 -10.18 25.71
N LEU A 250 28.44 -10.21 26.51
CA LEU A 250 28.51 -10.58 27.92
C LEU A 250 28.96 -12.03 28.08
N PHE A 251 28.44 -12.94 27.26
CA PHE A 251 28.84 -14.35 27.30
C PHE A 251 30.33 -14.52 26.99
N VAL A 252 30.82 -13.91 25.91
CA VAL A 252 32.24 -13.95 25.54
C VAL A 252 33.11 -13.28 26.62
N GLY A 253 32.70 -12.11 27.11
CA GLY A 253 33.46 -11.34 28.10
C GLY A 253 33.52 -11.98 29.48
N MET A 254 32.41 -12.56 29.97
CA MET A 254 32.29 -13.10 31.33
C MET A 254 32.60 -14.60 31.42
N VAL A 255 32.21 -15.39 30.43
CA VAL A 255 32.30 -16.87 30.49
C VAL A 255 33.54 -17.39 29.78
N ILE A 256 33.78 -16.92 28.56
CA ILE A 256 34.88 -17.43 27.70
C ILE A 256 36.21 -16.77 28.09
N TYR A 257 36.32 -15.45 27.92
CA TYR A 257 37.55 -14.72 28.23
C TYR A 257 37.70 -14.38 29.71
N ARG A 258 36.58 -14.31 30.45
CA ARG A 258 36.55 -14.03 31.90
C ARG A 258 37.26 -12.72 32.27
N GLU A 259 37.21 -11.73 31.37
CA GLU A 259 37.79 -10.39 31.58
C GLU A 259 36.78 -9.39 32.14
N VAL A 260 35.48 -9.61 31.90
CA VAL A 260 34.40 -8.76 32.45
C VAL A 260 33.86 -9.40 33.74
N LYS A 261 33.89 -8.67 34.86
CA LYS A 261 33.28 -9.09 36.13
C LYS A 261 31.93 -8.43 36.33
N LEU A 262 31.07 -9.02 37.17
CA LEU A 262 29.74 -8.45 37.50
C LEU A 262 29.80 -6.99 37.98
N LYS A 263 30.84 -6.63 38.73
CA LYS A 263 31.05 -5.25 39.20
C LYS A 263 31.38 -4.26 38.08
N ASP A 264 31.96 -4.73 36.97
CA ASP A 264 32.36 -3.88 35.85
C ASP A 264 31.13 -3.54 34.97
N LEU A 265 30.02 -4.27 35.12
CA LEU A 265 28.78 -4.04 34.40
C LEU A 265 28.17 -2.67 34.71
N PHE A 266 28.26 -2.22 35.97
CA PHE A 266 27.74 -0.91 36.35
C PHE A 266 28.47 0.21 35.60
N ASP A 267 29.80 0.17 35.56
CA ASP A 267 30.60 1.15 34.83
C ASP A 267 30.29 1.10 33.32
N ILE A 268 30.19 -0.10 32.75
CA ILE A 268 29.84 -0.30 31.34
C ILE A 268 28.47 0.31 31.02
N LEU A 269 27.46 0.06 31.85
CA LEU A 269 26.12 0.61 31.66
C LEU A 269 26.11 2.13 31.78
N VAL A 270 26.83 2.69 32.75
CA VAL A 270 26.95 4.15 32.95
C VAL A 270 27.63 4.81 31.75
N ASP A 271 28.73 4.24 31.25
CA ASP A 271 29.45 4.79 30.10
C ASP A 271 28.63 4.69 28.81
N SER A 272 27.86 3.61 28.67
CA SER A 272 26.91 3.43 27.56
C SER A 272 25.76 4.44 27.65
N ALA A 273 25.16 4.61 28.82
CA ALA A 273 24.06 5.55 29.04
C ALA A 273 24.47 7.01 28.80
N LYS A 274 25.69 7.42 29.18
CA LYS A 274 26.21 8.77 28.88
C LYS A 274 26.32 9.00 27.37
N THR A 275 26.83 8.00 26.64
CA THR A 275 27.00 8.09 25.18
C THR A 275 25.65 8.13 24.48
N THR A 276 24.74 7.20 24.82
CA THR A 276 23.38 7.16 24.28
C THR A 276 22.60 8.42 24.61
N GLY A 277 22.64 8.90 25.87
CA GLY A 277 21.89 10.08 26.30
C GLY A 277 22.28 11.34 25.52
N GLY A 278 23.57 11.50 25.23
CA GLY A 278 24.04 12.58 24.35
C GLY A 278 23.48 12.48 22.93
N ILE A 279 23.50 11.29 22.34
CA ILE A 279 22.97 11.04 20.99
C ILE A 279 21.46 11.30 20.96
N MET A 280 20.70 10.75 21.92
CA MET A 280 19.24 10.89 21.97
C MET A 280 18.81 12.35 22.21
N LEU A 281 19.58 13.13 22.97
CA LEU A 281 19.31 14.56 23.14
C LEU A 281 19.50 15.32 21.81
N ILE A 282 20.54 14.98 21.04
CA ILE A 282 20.75 15.54 19.70
C ILE A 282 19.57 15.17 18.79
N VAL A 283 19.14 13.89 18.80
CA VAL A 283 18.00 13.42 18.00
C VAL A 283 16.72 14.18 18.32
N ALA A 284 16.42 14.38 19.61
CA ALA A 284 15.24 15.12 20.06
C ALA A 284 15.24 16.56 19.52
N SER A 285 16.33 17.30 19.78
CA SER A 285 16.45 18.69 19.38
C SER A 285 16.58 18.87 17.86
N ALA A 286 17.20 17.92 17.18
CA ALA A 286 17.28 17.88 15.73
C ALA A 286 15.93 17.63 15.06
N SER A 287 15.12 16.75 15.62
CA SER A 287 13.78 16.47 15.08
C SER A 287 12.92 17.73 15.13
N LEU A 288 13.00 18.48 16.22
CA LEU A 288 12.38 19.80 16.32
C LEU A 288 12.94 20.81 15.29
N PHE A 289 14.25 20.83 15.08
CA PHE A 289 14.89 21.69 14.08
C PHE A 289 14.46 21.33 12.65
N SER A 290 14.42 20.04 12.33
CA SER A 290 13.95 19.50 11.05
C SER A 290 12.49 19.83 10.81
N PHE A 291 11.65 19.73 11.83
CA PHE A 291 10.25 20.14 11.77
C PHE A 291 10.11 21.62 11.42
N VAL A 292 10.85 22.51 12.10
CA VAL A 292 10.85 23.95 11.78
C VAL A 292 11.35 24.21 10.35
N CYS A 293 12.38 23.49 9.89
CA CYS A 293 12.87 23.61 8.52
C CYS A 293 11.83 23.20 7.46
N THR A 294 11.06 22.15 7.76
CA THR A 294 10.02 21.61 6.86
C THR A 294 8.79 22.51 6.87
N LYS A 295 8.24 22.78 8.06
CA LYS A 295 7.01 23.56 8.25
C LYS A 295 7.07 24.96 7.66
N PHE A 296 8.23 25.63 7.71
CA PHE A 296 8.37 27.00 7.21
C PHE A 296 9.00 27.07 5.81
N GLY A 297 8.97 25.97 5.05
CA GLY A 297 9.45 25.92 3.66
C GLY A 297 10.94 26.24 3.51
N ILE A 298 11.73 26.12 4.57
CA ILE A 298 13.16 26.44 4.57
C ILE A 298 13.92 25.40 3.73
N ALA A 299 13.51 24.13 3.81
CA ALA A 299 14.05 23.06 2.98
C ALA A 299 13.77 23.28 1.48
N ASN A 300 12.56 23.76 1.13
CA ASN A 300 12.18 24.07 -0.25
C ASN A 300 12.95 25.29 -0.79
N ALA A 301 13.05 26.37 -0.03
CA ALA A 301 13.83 27.55 -0.43
C ALA A 301 15.34 27.24 -0.57
N ALA A 302 15.89 26.37 0.29
CA ALA A 302 17.25 25.88 0.15
C ALA A 302 17.42 24.99 -1.09
N SER A 303 16.41 24.16 -1.39
CA SER A 303 16.36 23.31 -2.58
C SER A 303 16.30 24.12 -3.87
N GLU A 304 15.47 25.15 -3.95
CA GLU A 304 15.39 26.07 -5.09
C GLU A 304 16.70 26.85 -5.31
N LEU A 305 17.31 27.35 -4.23
CA LEU A 305 18.62 28.02 -4.31
C LEU A 305 19.71 27.05 -4.79
N LEU A 306 19.72 25.83 -4.27
CA LEU A 306 20.66 24.79 -4.68
C LEU A 306 20.42 24.36 -6.12
N ALA A 307 19.17 24.19 -6.57
CA ALA A 307 18.82 23.88 -7.95
C ALA A 307 19.20 25.01 -8.91
N GLY A 308 19.06 26.26 -8.48
CA GLY A 308 19.50 27.43 -9.25
C GLY A 308 21.02 27.51 -9.46
N ILE A 309 21.81 26.88 -8.59
CA ILE A 309 23.28 26.82 -8.67
C ILE A 309 23.77 25.49 -9.27
N ALA A 310 23.09 24.40 -8.96
CA ALA A 310 23.42 23.04 -9.35
C ALA A 310 22.58 22.62 -10.57
N HIS A 311 23.01 23.07 -11.74
CA HIS A 311 22.38 22.72 -13.02
C HIS A 311 22.48 21.23 -13.40
N ASN A 312 23.20 20.41 -12.62
CA ASN A 312 23.30 18.96 -12.82
C ASN A 312 23.70 18.23 -11.52
N GLN A 313 23.42 16.92 -11.49
CA GLN A 313 23.71 16.00 -10.39
C GLN A 313 25.17 16.03 -9.91
N PHE A 314 26.13 16.19 -10.82
CA PHE A 314 27.57 16.23 -10.47
C PHE A 314 27.94 17.46 -9.64
N THR A 315 27.39 18.62 -10.01
CA THR A 315 27.60 19.89 -9.30
C THR A 315 26.97 19.84 -7.91
N PHE A 316 25.76 19.30 -7.81
CA PHE A 316 25.07 19.10 -6.52
C PHE A 316 25.91 18.23 -5.58
N LEU A 317 26.31 17.04 -6.03
CA LEU A 317 27.09 16.10 -5.23
C LEU A 317 28.45 16.69 -4.80
N LEU A 318 29.08 17.52 -5.64
CA LEU A 318 30.31 18.23 -5.28
C LEU A 318 30.09 19.26 -4.17
N ILE A 319 29.03 20.06 -4.27
CA ILE A 319 28.66 21.04 -3.24
C ILE A 319 28.38 20.33 -1.92
N VAL A 320 27.61 19.24 -1.96
CA VAL A 320 27.27 18.44 -0.79
C VAL A 320 28.52 17.83 -0.14
N ASN A 321 29.45 17.28 -0.92
CA ASN A 321 30.74 16.80 -0.42
C ASN A 321 31.50 17.90 0.34
N ILE A 322 31.60 19.10 -0.24
CA ILE A 322 32.30 20.23 0.41
C ILE A 322 31.63 20.60 1.73
N ILE A 323 30.30 20.68 1.74
CA ILE A 323 29.52 21.01 2.94
C ILE A 323 29.75 19.96 4.03
N PHE A 324 29.62 18.67 3.72
CA PHE A 324 29.78 17.61 4.71
C PHE A 324 31.23 17.47 5.22
N LEU A 325 32.24 17.68 4.37
CA LEU A 325 33.64 17.70 4.82
C LEU A 325 33.89 18.83 5.82
N ILE A 326 33.39 20.03 5.52
CA ILE A 326 33.53 21.19 6.43
C ILE A 326 32.75 20.93 7.71
N ALA A 327 31.50 20.46 7.62
CA ALA A 327 30.66 20.17 8.76
C ALA A 327 31.31 19.14 9.70
N GLY A 328 31.76 18.02 9.16
CA GLY A 328 32.39 16.95 9.93
C GLY A 328 33.69 17.36 10.63
N CYS A 329 34.31 18.48 10.23
CA CYS A 329 35.44 19.04 10.98
C CYS A 329 35.00 19.51 12.37
N PHE A 330 33.84 20.16 12.49
CA PHE A 330 33.41 20.87 13.69
C PHE A 330 32.46 20.06 14.58
N ILE A 331 31.63 19.21 13.98
CA ILE A 331 30.56 18.48 14.66
C ILE A 331 30.69 16.98 14.40
N ASP A 332 30.13 16.15 15.29
CA ASP A 332 30.13 14.70 15.10
C ASP A 332 29.19 14.28 13.93
N ALA A 333 29.39 13.06 13.43
CA ALA A 333 28.70 12.58 12.24
C ALA A 333 27.18 12.49 12.44
N ASN A 334 26.72 12.06 13.62
CA ASN A 334 25.29 11.91 13.89
C ASN A 334 24.62 13.28 13.92
N SER A 335 25.21 14.26 14.61
CA SER A 335 24.75 15.66 14.59
C SER A 335 24.67 16.21 13.18
N ALA A 336 25.69 15.97 12.34
CA ALA A 336 25.72 16.48 10.98
C ALA A 336 24.64 15.85 10.09
N MET A 337 24.40 14.54 10.22
CA MET A 337 23.32 13.86 9.47
C MET A 337 21.97 14.52 9.76
N TYR A 338 21.66 14.73 11.03
CA TYR A 338 20.41 15.36 11.46
C TYR A 338 20.23 16.80 10.96
N ILE A 339 21.32 17.55 10.76
CA ILE A 339 21.26 18.94 10.29
C ILE A 339 21.11 19.01 8.78
N PHE A 340 21.92 18.26 8.04
CA PHE A 340 22.08 18.48 6.60
C PHE A 340 21.24 17.54 5.75
N ILE A 341 20.92 16.32 6.22
CA ILE A 341 20.15 15.36 5.42
C ILE A 341 18.74 15.87 5.11
N PRO A 342 17.93 16.38 6.07
CA PRO A 342 16.60 16.90 5.75
C PRO A 342 16.61 18.04 4.72
N ILE A 343 17.71 18.81 4.65
CA ILE A 343 17.86 19.92 3.71
C ILE A 343 18.26 19.41 2.32
N MET A 344 19.14 18.40 2.25
CA MET A 344 19.75 17.96 0.99
C MET A 344 19.03 16.79 0.34
N LEU A 345 18.27 15.99 1.10
CA LEU A 345 17.56 14.81 0.63
C LEU A 345 16.49 15.14 -0.42
N PRO A 346 15.64 16.18 -0.26
CA PRO A 346 14.65 16.51 -1.29
C PRO A 346 15.31 16.82 -2.64
N VAL A 347 16.43 17.56 -2.64
CA VAL A 347 17.22 17.85 -3.86
C VAL A 347 17.84 16.58 -4.44
N CYS A 348 18.34 15.69 -3.58
CA CYS A 348 18.90 14.41 -4.00
C CYS A 348 17.87 13.55 -4.74
N LYS A 349 16.64 13.45 -4.18
CA LYS A 349 15.52 12.74 -4.79
C LYS A 349 15.13 13.38 -6.13
N ALA A 350 14.96 14.70 -6.18
CA ALA A 350 14.60 15.45 -7.38
C ALA A 350 15.62 15.34 -8.53
N LEU A 351 16.89 15.03 -8.22
CA LEU A 351 17.93 14.79 -9.22
C LEU A 351 18.09 13.30 -9.58
N GLY A 352 17.21 12.43 -9.09
CA GLY A 352 17.23 10.99 -9.36
C GLY A 352 18.45 10.25 -8.80
N TYR A 353 19.11 10.77 -7.76
CA TYR A 353 20.27 10.11 -7.17
C TYR A 353 19.86 9.12 -6.09
N ASP A 354 20.37 7.89 -6.19
CA ASP A 354 20.07 6.79 -5.27
C ASP A 354 20.29 7.21 -3.79
N VAL A 355 19.23 7.05 -2.99
CA VAL A 355 19.17 7.56 -1.62
C VAL A 355 20.06 6.76 -0.67
N VAL A 356 20.31 5.47 -0.95
CA VAL A 356 21.25 4.64 -0.18
C VAL A 356 22.69 5.05 -0.52
N ALA A 357 23.01 5.27 -1.80
CA ALA A 357 24.30 5.79 -2.24
C ALA A 357 24.58 7.18 -1.64
N PHE A 358 23.55 8.03 -1.53
CA PHE A 358 23.64 9.34 -0.87
C PHE A 358 24.01 9.22 0.60
N GLY A 359 23.36 8.31 1.34
CA GLY A 359 23.66 8.07 2.74
C GLY A 359 25.06 7.53 2.98
N VAL A 360 25.53 6.63 2.13
CA VAL A 360 26.92 6.13 2.16
C VAL A 360 27.91 7.26 1.89
N MET A 361 27.67 8.06 0.85
CA MET A 361 28.53 9.20 0.51
C MET A 361 28.59 10.23 1.65
N ALA A 362 27.45 10.58 2.26
CA ALA A 362 27.40 11.48 3.40
C ALA A 362 28.18 10.93 4.60
N THR A 363 28.03 9.62 4.88
CA THR A 363 28.75 8.96 5.98
C THR A 363 30.26 8.96 5.77
N VAL A 364 30.72 8.70 4.54
CA VAL A 364 32.14 8.71 4.19
C VAL A 364 32.72 10.13 4.27
N ASN A 365 31.98 11.16 3.82
CA ASN A 365 32.38 12.55 4.03
C ASN A 365 32.60 12.87 5.50
N LEU A 366 31.63 12.51 6.34
CA LEU A 366 31.66 12.80 7.76
C LEU A 366 32.77 12.03 8.47
N ALA A 367 33.05 10.79 8.05
CA ALA A 367 34.19 10.02 8.53
C ALA A 367 35.53 10.73 8.25
N ILE A 368 35.68 11.32 7.06
CA ILE A 368 36.84 12.13 6.69
C ILE A 368 36.88 13.44 7.48
N GLY A 369 35.73 14.09 7.65
CA GLY A 369 35.59 15.32 8.44
C GLY A 369 36.07 15.14 9.88
N GLN A 370 35.75 14.01 10.52
CA GLN A 370 36.18 13.70 11.89
C GLN A 370 37.69 13.63 12.10
N VAL A 371 38.49 13.60 11.03
CA VAL A 371 39.96 13.63 11.06
C VAL A 371 40.55 14.82 10.30
N THR A 372 39.72 15.76 9.87
CA THR A 372 40.13 16.94 9.12
C THR A 372 40.26 18.16 10.05
N PRO A 373 41.41 18.87 10.06
CA PRO A 373 41.55 20.13 10.80
C PRO A 373 40.56 21.19 10.33
N PRO A 374 40.08 22.11 11.19
CA PRO A 374 40.76 22.61 12.39
C PRO A 374 40.46 21.85 13.69
N VAL A 375 39.36 21.11 13.76
CA VAL A 375 38.92 20.44 14.99
C VAL A 375 39.12 18.92 14.87
N GLY A 376 38.26 18.20 14.14
CA GLY A 376 38.39 16.76 13.90
C GLY A 376 38.40 15.94 15.19
N VAL A 377 37.22 15.54 15.68
CA VAL A 377 37.06 14.87 17.00
C VAL A 377 37.99 13.66 17.21
N ASN A 378 38.28 12.87 16.17
CA ASN A 378 39.15 11.70 16.27
C ASN A 378 40.62 12.10 16.46
N LEU A 379 41.04 13.25 15.94
CA LEU A 379 42.38 13.80 16.20
C LEU A 379 42.54 14.15 17.68
N PHE A 380 41.53 14.78 18.29
CA PHE A 380 41.54 15.15 19.71
C PHE A 380 41.58 13.94 20.64
N VAL A 381 40.81 12.90 20.33
CA VAL A 381 40.89 11.66 21.11
C VAL A 381 42.26 11.02 20.94
N ALA A 382 42.83 11.01 19.73
CA ALA A 382 44.13 10.38 19.48
C ALA A 382 45.29 11.10 20.20
N ILE A 383 45.31 12.43 20.24
CA ILE A 383 46.34 13.19 20.97
C ILE A 383 46.24 13.02 22.49
N SER A 384 45.06 12.67 23.02
CA SER A 384 44.87 12.42 24.46
C SER A 384 45.52 11.11 24.93
N ILE A 385 45.89 10.23 24.00
CA ILE A 385 46.46 8.92 24.29
C ILE A 385 47.93 9.05 24.67
N LYS A 386 48.29 8.54 25.84
CA LYS A 386 49.66 8.55 26.35
C LYS A 386 50.53 7.55 25.59
N ILE A 387 51.58 8.04 24.93
CA ILE A 387 52.53 7.22 24.18
C ILE A 387 53.67 6.76 25.09
N LYS A 388 54.48 7.71 25.57
CA LYS A 388 55.58 7.52 26.51
C LYS A 388 55.69 8.73 27.43
N LYS A 389 56.31 8.55 28.60
CA LYS A 389 56.51 9.64 29.57
C LYS A 389 57.33 10.77 28.92
N GLY A 390 56.70 11.90 28.62
CA GLY A 390 57.32 13.08 27.99
C GLY A 390 57.23 13.15 26.45
N LEU A 391 56.52 12.23 25.79
CA LEU A 391 56.30 12.25 24.34
C LEU A 391 54.81 12.51 24.07
N GLU A 392 54.46 13.76 23.77
CA GLU A 392 53.10 14.20 23.44
C GLU A 392 53.06 14.74 22.01
N VAL A 393 51.99 14.42 21.29
CA VAL A 393 51.77 14.90 19.92
C VAL A 393 50.88 16.13 19.98
N THR A 394 51.36 17.24 19.43
CA THR A 394 50.56 18.47 19.38
C THR A 394 49.55 18.43 18.23
N LEU A 395 48.46 19.21 18.34
CA LEU A 395 47.48 19.35 17.26
C LEU A 395 48.16 19.77 15.93
N GLN A 396 49.15 20.66 15.97
CA GLN A 396 49.86 21.08 14.76
C GLN A 396 50.66 19.95 14.10
N GLN A 397 51.24 19.05 14.89
CA GLN A 397 52.01 17.92 14.39
C GLN A 397 51.09 16.87 13.74
N ILE A 398 50.00 16.50 14.42
CA ILE A 398 49.04 15.52 13.89
C ILE A 398 48.29 16.06 12.66
N SER A 399 47.91 17.35 12.67
CA SER A 399 47.22 17.99 11.53
C SER A 399 48.04 18.00 10.25
N ARG A 400 49.38 18.04 10.35
CA ARG A 400 50.25 17.87 9.17
C ARG A 400 50.41 16.41 8.77
N ALA A 401 50.51 15.52 9.75
CA ALA A 401 50.72 14.09 9.51
C ALA A 401 49.49 13.39 8.89
N VAL A 402 48.28 13.89 9.15
CA VAL A 402 47.02 13.30 8.66
C VAL A 402 46.71 13.63 7.19
N MET A 403 47.29 14.70 6.63
CA MET A 403 46.96 15.20 5.28
C MET A 403 47.09 14.14 4.15
N PRO A 404 48.13 13.29 4.10
CA PRO A 404 48.21 12.24 3.09
C PRO A 404 47.07 11.21 3.20
N MET A 405 46.62 10.95 4.43
CA MET A 405 45.52 10.00 4.70
C MET A 405 44.18 10.62 4.32
N ILE A 406 43.97 11.91 4.60
CA ILE A 406 42.80 12.67 4.12
C ILE A 406 42.77 12.65 2.59
N ALA A 407 43.88 12.95 1.92
CA ALA A 407 43.94 12.96 0.45
C ALA A 407 43.57 11.58 -0.14
N ALA A 408 44.06 10.49 0.47
CA ALA A 408 43.71 9.14 0.05
C ALA A 408 42.22 8.84 0.27
N SER A 409 41.65 9.22 1.41
CA SER A 409 40.23 9.01 1.70
C SER A 409 39.33 9.89 0.83
N VAL A 410 39.73 11.12 0.49
CA VAL A 410 39.00 11.99 -0.45
C VAL A 410 39.00 11.38 -1.85
N ALA A 411 40.09 10.75 -2.30
CA ALA A 411 40.09 10.03 -3.57
C ALA A 411 39.07 8.88 -3.58
N VAL A 412 38.95 8.14 -2.48
CA VAL A 412 37.93 7.10 -2.31
C VAL A 412 36.52 7.70 -2.27
N LEU A 413 36.33 8.82 -1.57
CA LEU A 413 35.06 9.56 -1.56
C LEU A 413 34.62 9.94 -2.97
N LEU A 414 35.49 10.51 -3.80
CA LEU A 414 35.13 10.89 -5.18
C LEU A 414 34.71 9.67 -6.02
N ILE A 415 35.34 8.52 -5.81
CA ILE A 415 34.93 7.26 -6.45
C ILE A 415 33.52 6.87 -6.00
N ILE A 416 33.23 6.91 -4.70
CA ILE A 416 31.92 6.57 -4.13
C ILE A 416 30.84 7.55 -4.59
N THR A 417 31.15 8.85 -4.62
CA THR A 417 30.22 9.90 -5.04
C THR A 417 29.81 9.77 -6.50
N TYR A 418 30.75 9.51 -7.40
CA TYR A 418 30.49 9.54 -8.84
C TYR A 418 30.23 8.16 -9.45
N ILE A 419 30.44 7.08 -8.70
CA ILE A 419 30.15 5.71 -9.11
C ILE A 419 29.24 5.05 -8.05
N PRO A 420 27.93 5.32 -8.06
CA PRO A 420 26.99 4.82 -7.03
C PRO A 420 27.00 3.30 -6.88
N ALA A 421 27.26 2.58 -7.97
CA ALA A 421 27.41 1.11 -7.98
C ALA A 421 28.45 0.59 -6.98
N VAL A 422 29.45 1.40 -6.59
CA VAL A 422 30.41 1.02 -5.54
C VAL A 422 29.70 0.79 -4.20
N SER A 423 28.64 1.54 -3.92
CA SER A 423 27.80 1.41 -2.74
C SER A 423 26.62 0.46 -2.99
N THR A 424 25.99 0.52 -4.17
CA THR A 424 24.68 -0.10 -4.41
C THR A 424 24.74 -1.50 -5.04
N ALA A 425 25.86 -1.92 -5.65
CA ALA A 425 25.92 -3.21 -6.34
C ALA A 425 25.73 -4.41 -5.40
N LEU A 426 26.29 -4.35 -4.18
CA LEU A 426 26.15 -5.43 -3.19
C LEU A 426 24.71 -5.55 -2.66
N PRO A 427 24.05 -4.48 -2.18
CA PRO A 427 22.65 -4.58 -1.75
C PRO A 427 21.72 -4.96 -2.91
N LYS A 428 21.86 -4.38 -4.10
CA LYS A 428 21.02 -4.75 -5.26
C LYS A 428 21.15 -6.21 -5.68
N ALA A 429 22.34 -6.82 -5.54
CA ALA A 429 22.56 -8.22 -5.88
C ALA A 429 21.99 -9.22 -4.85
N LEU A 430 21.72 -8.76 -3.63
CA LEU A 430 21.23 -9.60 -2.52
C LEU A 430 19.79 -9.30 -2.12
N ALA A 431 19.25 -8.16 -2.55
CA ALA A 431 17.84 -7.83 -2.43
C ALA A 431 16.99 -8.80 -3.27
N LYS A 432 15.85 -9.23 -2.72
CA LYS A 432 14.81 -9.91 -3.53
C LYS A 432 14.19 -8.86 -4.47
N GLU A 433 13.72 -9.26 -5.64
CA GLU A 433 13.14 -8.29 -6.61
C GLU A 433 12.09 -7.40 -5.93
N GLY A 434 12.29 -6.08 -5.97
CA GLY A 434 11.43 -5.08 -5.33
C GLY A 434 11.78 -4.68 -3.89
N SER A 435 12.71 -5.36 -3.20
CA SER A 435 12.99 -5.11 -1.78
C SER A 435 14.10 -4.05 -1.50
N TYR A 436 14.68 -3.44 -2.55
CA TYR A 436 15.77 -2.47 -2.41
C TYR A 436 15.22 -1.04 -2.28
N THR A 437 15.59 -0.36 -1.19
CA THR A 437 15.00 0.95 -0.82
C THR A 437 15.73 2.17 -1.38
N GLY A 438 16.79 1.98 -2.18
CA GLY A 438 17.59 3.08 -2.74
C GLY A 438 17.11 3.63 -4.07
N ASP A 439 16.25 2.88 -4.79
CA ASP A 439 15.59 3.33 -6.02
C ASP A 439 14.36 4.17 -5.64
N GLN A 440 14.62 5.33 -5.02
CA GLN A 440 13.67 6.42 -4.91
C GLN A 440 14.17 7.56 -5.80
N SER A 441 14.20 7.32 -7.11
CA SER A 441 14.19 8.42 -8.06
C SER A 441 12.93 9.26 -7.80
N SER A 442 13.04 10.58 -7.96
CA SER A 442 11.90 11.36 -8.40
C SER A 442 11.43 10.76 -9.73
N ASP A 443 10.53 9.79 -9.67
CA ASP A 443 9.77 9.35 -10.84
C ASP A 443 8.73 10.43 -11.10
N THR A 444 9.22 11.56 -11.59
CA THR A 444 8.43 12.51 -12.38
C THR A 444 8.52 12.17 -13.87
N GLU A 445 9.15 11.05 -14.25
CA GLU A 445 9.02 10.46 -15.59
C GLU A 445 9.60 9.03 -15.63
N SER A 446 8.72 8.05 -15.88
CA SER A 446 8.99 6.67 -16.34
C SER A 446 9.53 5.62 -15.34
N GLN A 447 8.74 5.28 -14.33
CA GLN A 447 8.38 3.87 -14.14
C GLN A 447 6.98 3.69 -14.72
N SER A 448 6.91 3.30 -15.99
CA SER A 448 5.71 2.65 -16.50
C SER A 448 5.37 1.50 -15.57
N SER A 449 4.16 1.54 -15.01
CA SER A 449 3.34 0.39 -14.65
C SER A 449 4.01 -0.94 -14.99
N LYS A 450 4.40 -1.70 -13.97
CA LYS A 450 4.65 -3.13 -14.20
C LYS A 450 3.32 -3.73 -14.65
N ASP A 451 3.30 -4.02 -15.95
CA ASP A 451 2.31 -4.76 -16.72
C ASP A 451 1.35 -5.61 -15.86
N SER A 452 0.16 -5.06 -15.63
CA SER A 452 -1.11 -5.77 -15.65
C SER A 452 -1.91 -5.12 -16.78
N GLY A 453 -1.99 -5.82 -17.91
CA GLY A 453 -2.47 -5.40 -19.21
C GLY A 453 -3.87 -4.79 -19.26
N ASP A 454 -3.97 -3.79 -20.13
CA ASP A 454 -5.08 -3.49 -21.03
C ASP A 454 -6.55 -3.48 -20.52
N GLY A 455 -6.76 -3.17 -19.23
CA GLY A 455 -8.00 -2.59 -18.71
C GLY A 455 -7.95 -1.08 -18.48
N SER A 456 -6.83 -0.46 -18.83
CA SER A 456 -6.38 0.75 -18.13
C SER A 456 -6.97 2.06 -18.63
N ASP A 457 -7.83 2.07 -19.65
CA ASP A 457 -8.17 3.34 -20.31
C ASP A 457 -9.23 4.18 -19.60
N SER A 458 -10.17 3.62 -18.82
CA SER A 458 -11.24 4.43 -18.18
C SER A 458 -10.71 5.36 -17.07
N PHE A 459 -9.85 4.84 -16.19
CA PHE A 459 -9.22 5.61 -15.10
C PHE A 459 -8.05 6.48 -15.57
N ASN A 460 -7.45 6.19 -16.73
CA ASN A 460 -6.27 6.92 -17.23
C ASN A 460 -6.59 8.02 -18.24
N THR A 461 -7.85 8.10 -18.70
CA THR A 461 -8.31 9.09 -19.65
C THR A 461 -9.09 10.20 -18.94
N ILE A 462 -8.70 11.43 -19.23
CA ILE A 462 -9.42 12.66 -18.90
C ILE A 462 -9.27 13.57 -20.11
N ALA A 463 -10.30 14.36 -20.43
CA ALA A 463 -10.19 15.26 -21.56
C ALA A 463 -9.10 16.33 -21.33
N ASP A 464 -8.54 16.85 -22.42
CA ASP A 464 -7.59 17.96 -22.36
C ASP A 464 -8.37 19.26 -22.11
N TYR A 465 -8.13 19.87 -20.95
CA TYR A 465 -8.73 21.11 -20.48
C TYR A 465 -7.66 22.20 -20.27
N SER A 466 -6.51 22.08 -20.93
CA SER A 466 -5.38 22.99 -20.76
C SER A 466 -5.66 24.43 -21.22
N ASP A 467 -6.74 24.63 -21.99
CA ASP A 467 -7.25 25.89 -22.51
C ASP A 467 -8.12 26.68 -21.51
N LEU A 468 -8.51 26.11 -20.37
CA LEU A 468 -9.30 26.78 -19.33
C LEU A 468 -8.51 27.79 -18.46
N ASP A 469 -7.46 28.42 -18.99
CA ASP A 469 -6.67 29.47 -18.32
C ASP A 469 -6.21 29.13 -16.87
N TRP A 470 -5.84 27.88 -16.62
CA TRP A 470 -5.34 27.44 -15.31
C TRP A 470 -4.14 28.28 -14.81
N PRO A 471 -4.12 28.71 -13.54
CA PRO A 471 -2.92 29.25 -12.92
C PRO A 471 -1.93 28.12 -12.58
N GLU A 472 -0.62 28.43 -12.56
CA GLU A 472 0.38 27.48 -12.07
C GLU A 472 0.22 27.28 -10.57
N MET A 473 -0.14 26.06 -10.17
CA MET A 473 -0.46 25.70 -8.80
C MET A 473 0.22 24.39 -8.41
N THR A 474 0.53 24.27 -7.13
CA THR A 474 1.00 23.02 -6.54
C THR A 474 0.19 22.74 -5.30
N TRP A 475 -0.47 21.60 -5.28
CA TRP A 475 -1.28 21.13 -4.17
C TRP A 475 -0.54 20.00 -3.46
N ASN A 476 -0.53 20.02 -2.14
CA ASN A 476 -0.01 18.93 -1.34
C ASN A 476 -1.17 18.04 -0.94
N PHE A 477 -1.15 16.80 -1.43
CA PHE A 477 -2.01 15.72 -1.03
C PHE A 477 -1.47 15.07 0.24
N ALA A 478 -2.33 14.82 1.24
CA ALA A 478 -1.95 14.09 2.46
C ALA A 478 -2.83 12.86 2.72
N CYS A 479 -2.23 11.82 3.29
CA CYS A 479 -2.96 10.67 3.84
C CYS A 479 -2.21 10.06 5.05
N SER A 480 -2.91 9.27 5.86
CA SER A 480 -2.36 8.69 7.11
C SER A 480 -1.59 7.38 6.94
N THR A 481 -1.80 6.68 5.82
CA THR A 481 -1.20 5.38 5.50
C THR A 481 0.16 5.53 4.81
N THR A 482 0.90 4.44 4.60
CA THR A 482 2.26 4.49 4.03
C THR A 482 2.29 4.83 2.54
N GLU A 483 3.46 5.16 1.98
CA GLU A 483 3.61 5.54 0.56
C GLU A 483 3.13 4.46 -0.43
N THR A 484 3.06 3.19 -0.02
CA THR A 484 2.64 2.05 -0.84
C THR A 484 1.18 1.66 -0.65
N SER A 485 0.40 2.49 0.06
CA SER A 485 -1.02 2.21 0.32
C SER A 485 -1.91 2.66 -0.84
N THR A 486 -3.08 2.02 -0.92
CA THR A 486 -4.17 2.35 -1.86
C THR A 486 -4.59 3.83 -1.76
N TRP A 487 -4.60 4.40 -0.55
CA TRP A 487 -4.94 5.82 -0.35
C TRP A 487 -3.92 6.74 -1.04
N ALA A 488 -2.63 6.40 -0.96
CA ALA A 488 -1.57 7.16 -1.62
C ALA A 488 -1.62 6.97 -3.15
N ASP A 489 -2.03 5.79 -3.63
CA ASP A 489 -2.27 5.52 -5.04
C ASP A 489 -3.47 6.29 -5.60
N GLY A 490 -4.57 6.43 -4.85
CA GLY A 490 -5.69 7.30 -5.21
C GLY A 490 -5.26 8.76 -5.36
N GLY A 491 -4.48 9.28 -4.39
CA GLY A 491 -3.90 10.63 -4.48
C GLY A 491 -2.94 10.81 -5.66
N ARG A 492 -2.13 9.79 -5.99
CA ARG A 492 -1.27 9.77 -7.18
C ARG A 492 -2.10 9.81 -8.46
N LYS A 493 -3.14 8.99 -8.56
CA LYS A 493 -4.04 8.93 -9.72
C LYS A 493 -4.69 10.29 -9.97
N PHE A 494 -5.19 10.94 -8.93
CA PHE A 494 -5.71 12.29 -9.03
C PHE A 494 -4.66 13.28 -9.54
N GLY A 495 -3.43 13.20 -9.01
CA GLY A 495 -2.31 14.02 -9.48
C GLY A 495 -1.99 13.83 -10.97
N GLU A 496 -1.94 12.58 -11.43
CA GLU A 496 -1.74 12.23 -12.85
C GLU A 496 -2.85 12.80 -13.74
N LEU A 497 -4.12 12.67 -13.30
CA LEU A 497 -5.28 13.17 -14.04
C LEU A 497 -5.27 14.70 -14.12
N MET A 498 -5.00 15.39 -13.01
CA MET A 498 -4.89 16.85 -13.00
C MET A 498 -3.70 17.34 -13.85
N GLU A 499 -2.57 16.64 -13.83
CA GLU A 499 -1.43 17.04 -14.67
C GLU A 499 -1.76 16.89 -16.16
N LYS A 500 -2.41 15.79 -16.56
CA LYS A 500 -2.90 15.56 -17.93
C LYS A 500 -3.94 16.61 -18.36
N ALA A 501 -4.99 16.79 -17.55
CA ALA A 501 -6.11 17.68 -17.85
C ALA A 501 -5.68 19.15 -17.98
N THR A 502 -4.67 19.57 -17.21
CA THR A 502 -4.26 20.98 -17.15
C THR A 502 -3.02 21.31 -17.98
N GLY A 503 -2.45 20.32 -18.68
CA GLY A 503 -1.20 20.48 -19.42
C GLY A 503 0.00 20.79 -18.51
N GLY A 504 0.00 20.25 -17.28
CA GLY A 504 1.08 20.43 -16.31
C GLY A 504 1.00 21.66 -15.41
N LYS A 505 -0.08 22.45 -15.51
CA LYS A 505 -0.25 23.70 -14.74
C LYS A 505 -0.65 23.46 -13.28
N VAL A 506 -1.40 22.40 -13.01
CA VAL A 506 -1.70 21.94 -11.66
C VAL A 506 -0.88 20.70 -11.37
N LYS A 507 -0.07 20.76 -10.31
CA LYS A 507 0.74 19.62 -9.84
C LYS A 507 0.34 19.20 -8.45
N VAL A 508 0.34 17.89 -8.20
CA VAL A 508 0.00 17.33 -6.89
C VAL A 508 1.21 16.62 -6.32
N ASN A 509 1.68 17.09 -5.16
CA ASN A 509 2.74 16.44 -4.39
C ASN A 509 2.12 15.48 -3.38
N ILE A 510 2.62 14.25 -3.30
CA ILE A 510 2.07 13.20 -2.44
C ILE A 510 2.81 13.17 -1.09
N TYR A 511 2.06 13.28 0.00
CA TYR A 511 2.58 13.20 1.36
C TYR A 511 1.85 12.15 2.21
N ALA A 512 2.37 10.92 2.19
CA ALA A 512 1.84 9.81 2.98
C ALA A 512 2.31 9.84 4.45
N ALA A 513 1.77 8.95 5.26
CA ALA A 513 2.08 8.73 6.68
C ALA A 513 1.97 10.00 7.55
N ASP A 514 1.05 10.90 7.19
CA ASP A 514 0.87 12.19 7.84
C ASP A 514 2.19 12.97 8.00
N GLN A 515 3.09 12.86 7.01
CA GLN A 515 4.43 13.42 7.14
C GLN A 515 4.45 14.95 7.27
N LEU A 516 3.39 15.63 6.80
CA LEU A 516 3.21 17.08 6.98
C LEU A 516 2.77 17.47 8.39
N THR A 517 2.29 16.51 9.18
CA THR A 517 1.72 16.70 10.52
C THR A 517 2.33 15.74 11.55
N ASN A 518 3.55 15.26 11.27
CA ASN A 518 4.35 14.38 12.15
C ASN A 518 3.64 13.07 12.56
N GLY A 519 2.85 12.47 11.68
CA GLY A 519 2.13 11.24 11.99
C GLY A 519 0.85 11.46 12.79
N ASN A 520 0.44 12.72 13.04
CA ASN A 520 -0.80 13.05 13.74
C ASN A 520 -1.94 13.24 12.73
N GLN A 521 -2.87 12.29 12.76
CA GLN A 521 -3.96 12.15 11.80
C GLN A 521 -4.96 13.31 11.91
N SER A 522 -5.33 13.72 13.13
CA SER A 522 -6.24 14.85 13.33
C SER A 522 -5.60 16.17 12.91
N GLU A 523 -4.30 16.37 13.17
CA GLU A 523 -3.61 17.55 12.65
C GLU A 523 -3.58 17.59 11.11
N GLY A 524 -3.54 16.43 10.44
CA GLY A 524 -3.64 16.30 8.98
C GLY A 524 -4.94 16.89 8.43
N ILE A 525 -6.06 16.47 9.00
CA ILE A 525 -7.39 16.99 8.66
C ILE A 525 -7.52 18.48 9.01
N GLN A 526 -7.01 18.92 10.15
CA GLN A 526 -7.02 20.34 10.50
C GLN A 526 -6.20 21.18 9.51
N ALA A 527 -5.10 20.65 9.00
CA ALA A 527 -4.29 21.30 7.98
C ALA A 527 -5.04 21.42 6.63
N LEU A 528 -5.83 20.39 6.26
CA LEU A 528 -6.71 20.44 5.10
C LEU A 528 -7.79 21.53 5.26
N MET A 529 -8.46 21.60 6.40
CA MET A 529 -9.46 22.64 6.69
C MET A 529 -8.85 24.05 6.63
N ASN A 530 -7.58 24.20 6.98
CA ASN A 530 -6.87 25.47 6.87
C ASN A 530 -6.37 25.78 5.44
N GLY A 531 -6.30 24.78 4.56
CA GLY A 531 -5.73 24.89 3.21
C GLY A 531 -4.19 25.04 3.17
N ASP A 532 -3.49 24.88 4.29
CA ASP A 532 -2.02 24.99 4.41
C ASP A 532 -1.49 24.18 5.61
N PRO A 533 -0.44 23.34 5.44
CA PRO A 533 0.26 23.01 4.20
C PRO A 533 -0.48 21.99 3.31
N VAL A 534 -1.65 21.49 3.72
CA VAL A 534 -2.41 20.46 3.00
C VAL A 534 -3.55 21.13 2.24
N GLN A 535 -3.62 20.91 0.92
CA GLN A 535 -4.71 21.43 0.09
C GLN A 535 -5.74 20.35 -0.24
N ILE A 536 -5.27 19.10 -0.32
CA ILE A 536 -6.07 17.93 -0.68
C ILE A 536 -5.71 16.81 0.28
N SER A 537 -6.66 16.00 0.70
CA SER A 537 -6.35 14.78 1.45
C SER A 537 -7.39 13.70 1.27
N MET A 538 -6.99 12.48 1.59
CA MET A 538 -7.85 11.32 1.66
C MET A 538 -7.65 10.68 3.04
N HIS A 539 -8.65 10.83 3.92
CA HIS A 539 -8.59 10.32 5.30
C HIS A 539 -9.88 9.60 5.69
N SER A 540 -9.73 8.63 6.60
CA SER A 540 -10.81 7.83 7.18
C SER A 540 -11.87 8.66 7.93
N ASN A 541 -13.14 8.28 7.77
CA ASN A 541 -14.26 8.85 8.53
C ASN A 541 -14.04 8.77 10.05
N LEU A 542 -13.33 7.73 10.53
CA LEU A 542 -13.01 7.54 11.94
C LEU A 542 -12.10 8.66 12.47
N ILE A 543 -11.21 9.20 11.63
CA ILE A 543 -10.31 10.31 12.00
C ILE A 543 -11.09 11.63 11.98
N TYR A 544 -11.96 11.82 10.97
CA TYR A 544 -12.88 12.96 10.90
C TYR A 544 -13.83 13.02 12.11
N SER A 545 -14.13 11.86 12.72
CA SER A 545 -14.99 11.78 13.90
C SER A 545 -14.47 12.53 15.13
N ALA A 546 -13.17 12.86 15.17
CA ALA A 546 -12.58 13.72 16.19
C ALA A 546 -13.02 15.20 16.06
N PHE A 547 -13.50 15.60 14.89
CA PHE A 547 -14.01 16.95 14.59
C PHE A 547 -15.53 17.01 14.59
N ASP A 548 -16.17 15.96 14.08
CA ASP A 548 -17.62 15.78 14.11
C ASP A 548 -17.97 14.31 14.35
N PRO A 549 -18.53 13.92 15.51
CA PRO A 549 -18.85 12.54 15.79
C PRO A 549 -19.89 11.94 14.83
N ARG A 550 -20.65 12.76 14.08
CA ARG A 550 -21.60 12.28 13.06
C ARG A 550 -20.94 11.39 12.01
N PHE A 551 -19.66 11.60 11.68
CA PHE A 551 -18.91 10.74 10.75
C PHE A 551 -18.74 9.29 11.22
N ASN A 552 -18.97 8.99 12.50
CA ASN A 552 -18.97 7.61 12.98
C ASN A 552 -20.18 6.80 12.51
N VAL A 553 -21.24 7.43 11.97
CA VAL A 553 -22.44 6.72 11.49
C VAL A 553 -22.11 5.62 10.50
N VAL A 554 -21.11 5.89 9.65
CA VAL A 554 -20.57 4.95 8.65
C VAL A 554 -20.09 3.66 9.29
N SER A 555 -19.61 3.71 10.52
CA SER A 555 -18.96 2.58 11.19
C SER A 555 -19.84 1.96 12.28
N LEU A 556 -21.16 2.17 12.21
CA LEU A 556 -22.11 1.37 12.98
C LEU A 556 -21.92 -0.11 12.62
N PRO A 557 -21.92 -1.01 13.62
CA PRO A 557 -21.56 -2.39 13.37
C PRO A 557 -22.69 -3.13 12.62
N PHE A 558 -22.31 -3.91 11.61
CA PHE A 558 -23.19 -4.78 10.82
C PHE A 558 -24.31 -4.07 10.04
N ILE A 559 -24.09 -2.82 9.63
CA ILE A 559 -25.09 -2.07 8.82
C ILE A 559 -24.92 -2.25 7.31
N TYR A 560 -23.88 -2.97 6.85
CA TYR A 560 -23.67 -3.28 5.44
C TYR A 560 -23.55 -4.78 5.24
N ASP A 561 -24.20 -5.27 4.18
CA ASP A 561 -24.22 -6.69 3.83
C ASP A 561 -23.21 -7.03 2.72
N SER A 562 -22.84 -6.06 1.88
CA SER A 562 -21.91 -6.21 0.75
C SER A 562 -21.25 -4.88 0.38
N TYR A 563 -20.24 -4.92 -0.50
CA TYR A 563 -19.67 -3.70 -1.10
C TYR A 563 -20.69 -2.95 -1.98
N ASP A 564 -21.67 -3.64 -2.56
CA ASP A 564 -22.73 -2.99 -3.35
C ASP A 564 -23.67 -2.16 -2.46
N ASP A 565 -24.05 -2.67 -1.29
CA ASP A 565 -24.86 -1.91 -0.33
C ASP A 565 -24.08 -0.69 0.20
N VAL A 566 -22.76 -0.83 0.36
CA VAL A 566 -21.88 0.29 0.68
C VAL A 566 -21.90 1.35 -0.42
N ASP A 567 -21.68 0.95 -1.68
CA ASP A 567 -21.67 1.87 -2.83
C ASP A 567 -23.02 2.58 -2.97
N ALA A 568 -24.14 1.85 -2.87
CA ALA A 568 -25.48 2.42 -2.92
C ALA A 568 -25.73 3.49 -1.85
N LYS A 569 -25.23 3.29 -0.62
CA LYS A 569 -25.35 4.26 0.48
C LYS A 569 -24.45 5.49 0.27
N PHE A 570 -23.18 5.29 -0.12
CA PHE A 570 -22.23 6.40 -0.28
C PHE A 570 -22.41 7.21 -1.56
N ASP A 571 -22.99 6.61 -2.60
CA ASP A 571 -23.30 7.30 -3.84
C ASP A 571 -24.76 7.80 -3.87
N GLY A 572 -25.54 7.46 -2.84
CA GLY A 572 -26.92 7.92 -2.59
C GLY A 572 -27.05 9.04 -1.55
N GLU A 573 -28.24 9.13 -0.94
CA GLU A 573 -28.61 10.22 -0.01
C GLU A 573 -27.74 10.27 1.27
N ALA A 574 -27.35 9.10 1.78
CA ALA A 574 -26.46 8.97 2.93
C ALA A 574 -25.09 9.63 2.66
N GLY A 575 -24.49 9.35 1.51
CA GLY A 575 -23.23 9.96 1.09
C GLY A 575 -23.34 11.46 0.85
N GLU A 576 -24.41 11.93 0.20
CA GLU A 576 -24.67 13.36 0.02
C GLU A 576 -24.80 14.09 1.36
N LYS A 577 -25.44 13.44 2.36
CA LYS A 577 -25.51 14.00 3.72
C LYS A 577 -24.12 14.13 4.36
N LEU A 578 -23.23 13.16 4.17
CA LEU A 578 -21.85 13.26 4.66
C LEU A 578 -21.07 14.37 3.95
N LYS A 579 -21.28 14.57 2.64
CA LYS A 579 -20.68 15.67 1.88
C LYS A 579 -21.17 17.03 2.37
N GLU A 580 -22.46 17.17 2.69
CA GLU A 580 -23.03 18.38 3.30
C GLU A 580 -22.32 18.70 4.63
N ILE A 581 -22.16 17.69 5.50
CA ILE A 581 -21.47 17.86 6.79
C ILE A 581 -20.01 18.28 6.57
N LEU A 582 -19.28 17.68 5.62
CA LEU A 582 -17.91 18.10 5.28
C LEU A 582 -17.85 19.57 4.84
N GLY A 583 -18.86 20.04 4.10
CA GLY A 583 -19.00 21.44 3.69
C GLY A 583 -19.06 22.42 4.86
N GLU A 584 -19.67 22.04 5.99
CA GLU A 584 -19.70 22.86 7.22
C GLU A 584 -18.30 23.15 7.79
N TYR A 585 -17.32 22.31 7.45
CA TYR A 585 -15.93 22.43 7.87
C TYR A 585 -15.02 23.09 6.81
N GLY A 586 -15.61 23.69 5.77
CA GLY A 586 -14.86 24.34 4.70
C GLY A 586 -14.10 23.35 3.83
N LEU A 587 -14.71 22.18 3.57
CA LEU A 587 -14.15 21.14 2.72
C LEU A 587 -15.12 20.81 1.59
N HIS A 588 -14.60 20.76 0.37
CA HIS A 588 -15.30 20.23 -0.78
C HIS A 588 -14.91 18.76 -0.97
N CYS A 589 -15.89 17.85 -0.88
CA CYS A 589 -15.68 16.42 -1.05
C CYS A 589 -15.85 16.03 -2.52
N MET A 590 -14.74 15.63 -3.16
CA MET A 590 -14.74 15.21 -4.56
C MET A 590 -15.29 13.79 -4.74
N GLY A 591 -15.32 13.00 -3.67
CA GLY A 591 -15.91 11.67 -3.63
C GLY A 591 -15.56 10.91 -2.36
N ILE A 592 -16.26 9.79 -2.12
CA ILE A 592 -16.07 8.91 -0.97
C ILE A 592 -15.34 7.65 -1.46
N ALA A 593 -14.05 7.57 -1.17
CA ALA A 593 -13.19 6.42 -1.43
C ALA A 593 -13.35 5.35 -0.34
N GLU A 594 -12.65 4.24 -0.49
CA GLU A 594 -12.79 3.07 0.35
C GLU A 594 -11.55 2.85 1.23
N ASN A 595 -11.76 2.57 2.52
CA ASN A 595 -10.75 1.80 3.26
C ASN A 595 -11.16 0.33 3.30
N GLY A 596 -12.45 0.05 3.55
CA GLY A 596 -13.06 -1.27 3.43
C GLY A 596 -13.60 -1.84 4.74
N PHE A 597 -13.99 -3.11 4.70
CA PHE A 597 -14.36 -3.88 5.89
C PHE A 597 -13.15 -4.07 6.81
N ARG A 598 -13.35 -3.83 8.11
CA ARG A 598 -12.28 -3.85 9.11
C ARG A 598 -12.14 -5.23 9.72
N GLU A 599 -10.97 -5.84 9.53
CA GLU A 599 -10.67 -7.18 10.04
C GLU A 599 -9.89 -7.14 11.34
N LEU A 600 -10.18 -8.10 12.22
CA LEU A 600 -9.52 -8.19 13.53
C LEU A 600 -8.25 -9.04 13.41
N THR A 601 -7.09 -8.44 13.70
CA THR A 601 -5.84 -9.20 13.86
C THR A 601 -5.41 -9.27 15.32
N ASN A 602 -4.81 -10.40 15.72
CA ASN A 602 -4.30 -10.55 17.08
C ASN A 602 -3.14 -11.55 17.19
N SER A 603 -2.46 -11.50 18.35
CA SER A 603 -1.30 -12.32 18.70
C SER A 603 -1.58 -13.54 19.58
N LYS A 604 -2.84 -13.80 19.94
CA LYS A 604 -3.21 -14.80 20.95
C LYS A 604 -3.86 -16.05 20.37
N HIS A 605 -4.97 -15.89 19.66
CA HIS A 605 -5.82 -16.99 19.21
C HIS A 605 -6.78 -16.58 18.10
N GLU A 606 -7.31 -17.56 17.38
CA GLU A 606 -8.47 -17.38 16.48
C GLU A 606 -9.69 -16.88 17.28
N VAL A 607 -10.32 -15.80 16.83
CA VAL A 607 -11.59 -15.32 17.42
C VAL A 607 -12.73 -15.94 16.64
N LYS A 608 -13.58 -16.76 17.31
CA LYS A 608 -14.75 -17.40 16.69
C LYS A 608 -16.06 -17.00 17.34
N THR A 609 -16.01 -16.59 18.60
CA THR A 609 -17.16 -16.22 19.40
C THR A 609 -16.88 -14.93 20.16
N VAL A 610 -17.92 -14.22 20.61
CA VAL A 610 -17.73 -13.01 21.42
C VAL A 610 -16.95 -13.27 22.72
N ASP A 611 -16.99 -14.50 23.26
CA ASP A 611 -16.21 -14.86 24.45
C ASP A 611 -14.69 -14.82 24.20
N ASP A 612 -14.23 -15.02 22.96
CA ASP A 612 -12.81 -14.99 22.59
C ASP A 612 -12.24 -13.57 22.62
N MET A 613 -13.09 -12.54 22.55
CA MET A 613 -12.69 -11.13 22.67
C MET A 613 -12.40 -10.70 24.11
N LYS A 614 -12.81 -11.51 25.10
CA LYS A 614 -12.84 -11.11 26.50
C LYS A 614 -11.45 -10.81 27.07
N ASN A 615 -11.22 -9.55 27.43
CA ASN A 615 -9.94 -8.98 27.88
C ASN A 615 -8.82 -9.00 26.83
N LEU A 616 -9.13 -9.29 25.56
CA LEU A 616 -8.16 -9.13 24.49
C LEU A 616 -7.83 -7.64 24.37
N LYS A 617 -6.55 -7.28 24.46
CA LYS A 617 -6.14 -5.88 24.37
C LYS A 617 -6.11 -5.45 22.91
N VAL A 618 -7.04 -4.63 22.49
CA VAL A 618 -7.18 -4.27 21.07
C VAL A 618 -6.89 -2.79 20.90
N ARG A 619 -5.98 -2.45 19.99
CA ARG A 619 -5.87 -1.08 19.49
C ARG A 619 -7.09 -0.80 18.61
N VAL A 620 -7.74 0.32 18.85
CA VAL A 620 -8.89 0.77 18.07
C VAL A 620 -8.58 2.14 17.45
N ALA A 621 -9.04 2.36 16.21
CA ALA A 621 -8.95 3.66 15.57
C ALA A 621 -9.74 4.74 16.34
N GLY A 622 -9.52 6.01 15.99
CA GLY A 622 -9.91 7.20 16.74
C GLY A 622 -11.40 7.50 16.89
N SER A 623 -12.23 6.57 17.35
CA SER A 623 -13.69 6.68 17.39
C SER A 623 -14.30 6.27 18.72
N ASN A 624 -15.17 7.11 19.28
CA ASN A 624 -15.92 6.78 20.50
C ASN A 624 -16.92 5.63 20.26
N LEU A 625 -17.50 5.55 19.06
CA LEU A 625 -18.41 4.48 18.67
C LEU A 625 -17.70 3.13 18.66
N LEU A 626 -16.56 3.04 17.98
CA LEU A 626 -15.78 1.79 17.94
C LEU A 626 -15.32 1.39 19.34
N MET A 627 -14.83 2.35 20.13
CA MET A 627 -14.43 2.09 21.52
C MET A 627 -15.56 1.47 22.35
N GLU A 628 -16.80 1.94 22.19
CA GLU A 628 -17.96 1.36 22.84
C GLU A 628 -18.32 -0.03 22.27
N CYS A 629 -18.23 -0.23 20.95
CA CYS A 629 -18.45 -1.54 20.32
C CYS A 629 -17.48 -2.61 20.83
N TYR A 630 -16.18 -2.34 20.80
CA TYR A 630 -15.16 -3.28 21.28
C TYR A 630 -15.27 -3.56 22.79
N LYS A 631 -15.68 -2.57 23.57
CA LYS A 631 -15.99 -2.77 24.99
C LYS A 631 -17.22 -3.67 25.18
N ARG A 632 -18.27 -3.53 24.37
CA ARG A 632 -19.46 -4.40 24.39
C ARG A 632 -19.14 -5.83 23.95
N TRP A 633 -18.22 -6.01 22.99
CA TRP A 633 -17.65 -7.31 22.64
C TRP A 633 -16.71 -7.88 23.71
N GLY A 634 -16.36 -7.10 24.75
CA GLY A 634 -15.59 -7.57 25.90
C GLY A 634 -14.08 -7.38 25.81
N ALA A 635 -13.58 -6.69 24.78
CA ALA A 635 -12.17 -6.36 24.61
C ALA A 635 -11.72 -5.25 25.58
N ASP A 636 -10.42 -5.25 25.91
CA ASP A 636 -9.73 -4.15 26.57
C ASP A 636 -9.21 -3.17 25.50
N ALA A 637 -10.14 -2.37 24.96
CA ALA A 637 -9.89 -1.48 23.84
C ALA A 637 -9.09 -0.24 24.26
N THR A 638 -8.12 0.18 23.43
CA THR A 638 -7.37 1.43 23.61
C THR A 638 -7.26 2.17 22.29
N ASN A 639 -7.66 3.45 22.30
CA ASN A 639 -7.54 4.34 21.15
C ASN A 639 -6.07 4.74 20.94
N MET A 640 -5.58 4.64 19.69
CA MET A 640 -4.21 4.99 19.32
C MET A 640 -4.10 5.38 17.84
N ASN A 641 -3.21 6.31 17.51
CA ASN A 641 -2.91 6.69 16.14
C ASN A 641 -2.32 5.51 15.33
N TRP A 642 -2.62 5.47 14.02
CA TRP A 642 -2.16 4.39 13.15
C TRP A 642 -0.63 4.28 13.11
N SER A 643 0.08 5.41 13.09
CA SER A 643 1.55 5.49 13.08
C SER A 643 2.23 4.83 14.28
N GLU A 644 1.52 4.61 15.39
CA GLU A 644 2.03 3.97 16.61
C GLU A 644 1.68 2.48 16.70
N THR A 645 0.77 2.00 15.85
CA THR A 645 0.09 0.69 15.98
C THR A 645 1.04 -0.49 15.84
N TYR A 646 1.84 -0.55 14.75
CA TYR A 646 2.81 -1.65 14.57
C TYR A 646 3.76 -1.78 15.77
N THR A 647 4.25 -0.65 16.28
CA THR A 647 5.16 -0.65 17.44
C THR A 647 4.45 -1.14 18.70
N ALA A 648 3.19 -0.76 18.91
CA ALA A 648 2.40 -1.20 20.07
C ALA A 648 2.11 -2.71 20.04
N LEU A 649 1.83 -3.28 18.87
CA LEU A 649 1.65 -4.72 18.66
C LEU A 649 2.96 -5.49 18.87
N GLN A 650 4.04 -5.01 18.25
CA GLN A 650 5.37 -5.62 18.40
C GLN A 650 5.82 -5.64 19.88
N GLN A 651 5.48 -4.60 20.65
CA GLN A 651 5.79 -4.51 22.08
C GLN A 651 4.79 -5.24 22.99
N ASN A 652 3.70 -5.79 22.44
CA ASN A 652 2.57 -6.35 23.18
C ASN A 652 1.95 -5.35 24.18
N THR A 653 1.99 -4.05 23.88
CA THR A 653 1.23 -3.03 24.63
C THR A 653 -0.27 -3.21 24.38
N VAL A 654 -0.61 -3.49 23.12
CA VAL A 654 -1.86 -4.11 22.69
C VAL A 654 -1.54 -5.48 22.09
N GLU A 655 -2.51 -6.37 22.09
CA GLU A 655 -2.39 -7.77 21.64
C GLU A 655 -3.03 -8.00 20.29
N GLY A 656 -3.88 -7.07 19.83
CA GLY A 656 -4.51 -7.06 18.52
C GLY A 656 -4.83 -5.65 18.04
N GLU A 657 -5.23 -5.54 16.78
CA GLU A 657 -5.73 -4.33 16.14
C GLU A 657 -6.85 -4.67 15.15
N GLU A 658 -7.39 -3.64 14.51
CA GLU A 658 -8.48 -3.76 13.56
C GLU A 658 -8.27 -2.78 12.39
N ASN A 659 -8.32 -3.28 11.16
CA ASN A 659 -8.27 -2.50 9.92
C ASN A 659 -8.56 -3.40 8.70
N PRO A 660 -8.82 -2.82 7.51
CA PRO A 660 -8.89 -3.58 6.27
C PRO A 660 -7.53 -4.17 5.87
N LEU A 661 -7.56 -5.29 5.13
CA LEU A 661 -6.35 -6.04 4.76
C LEU A 661 -5.29 -5.20 4.02
N PRO A 662 -5.63 -4.35 3.03
CA PRO A 662 -4.63 -3.53 2.33
C PRO A 662 -3.88 -2.57 3.26
N ALA A 663 -4.59 -2.00 4.25
CA ALA A 663 -3.99 -1.10 5.24
C ALA A 663 -3.02 -1.86 6.17
N ILE A 664 -3.42 -3.04 6.65
CA ILE A 664 -2.59 -3.91 7.49
C ILE A 664 -1.33 -4.34 6.72
N ASP A 665 -1.47 -4.72 5.44
CA ASP A 665 -0.37 -5.17 4.60
C ASP A 665 0.66 -4.08 4.36
N ALA A 666 0.18 -2.88 3.99
CA ALA A 666 1.02 -1.72 3.73
C ALA A 666 1.79 -1.26 4.98
N ALA A 667 1.31 -1.60 6.18
CA ALA A 667 1.98 -1.34 7.46
C ALA A 667 2.77 -2.55 8.00
N SER A 668 2.80 -3.66 7.26
CA SER A 668 3.50 -4.91 7.63
C SER A 668 3.02 -5.54 8.95
N VAL A 669 1.82 -5.20 9.44
CA VAL A 669 1.30 -5.64 10.73
C VAL A 669 1.20 -7.17 10.84
N GLN A 670 0.98 -7.86 9.72
CA GLN A 670 0.99 -9.33 9.61
C GLN A 670 2.30 -9.99 10.05
N GLU A 671 3.42 -9.26 10.12
CA GLU A 671 4.70 -9.79 10.64
C GLU A 671 4.64 -10.11 12.13
N VAL A 672 3.75 -9.44 12.87
CA VAL A 672 3.61 -9.58 14.33
C VAL A 672 2.24 -10.09 14.77
N GLN A 673 1.32 -10.35 13.82
CA GLN A 673 -0.06 -10.77 14.09
C GLN A 673 -0.38 -12.13 13.39
N PRO A 674 -0.24 -13.26 14.09
CA PRO A 674 -0.46 -14.60 13.54
C PRO A 674 -1.92 -14.99 13.27
N TYR A 675 -2.91 -14.25 13.78
CA TYR A 675 -4.33 -14.57 13.60
C TYR A 675 -5.06 -13.37 12.98
N CYS A 676 -5.89 -13.62 11.98
CA CYS A 676 -6.78 -12.65 11.35
C CYS A 676 -8.19 -13.23 11.27
N SER A 677 -9.20 -12.49 11.70
CA SER A 677 -10.61 -12.92 11.65
C SER A 677 -11.36 -12.06 10.65
N MET A 678 -11.84 -12.70 9.59
CA MET A 678 -12.62 -12.10 8.50
C MET A 678 -14.08 -12.05 8.91
N TRP A 679 -14.52 -10.95 9.52
CA TRP A 679 -15.82 -10.87 10.22
C TRP A 679 -16.73 -9.74 9.73
N ASP A 680 -16.20 -8.82 8.94
CA ASP A 680 -16.90 -7.71 8.27
C ASP A 680 -17.81 -6.90 9.21
N ALA A 681 -17.44 -6.79 10.49
CA ALA A 681 -18.33 -6.21 11.49
C ALA A 681 -18.47 -4.70 11.36
N ILE A 682 -17.45 -4.01 10.86
CA ILE A 682 -17.36 -2.56 10.78
C ILE A 682 -16.81 -2.16 9.42
N TYR A 683 -17.36 -1.10 8.83
CA TYR A 683 -16.86 -0.49 7.61
C TYR A 683 -16.17 0.85 7.87
N ASP A 684 -15.19 1.19 7.05
CA ASP A 684 -14.45 2.45 7.05
C ASP A 684 -14.34 3.03 5.64
N CYS A 685 -14.67 4.32 5.49
CA CYS A 685 -14.61 5.03 4.21
C CYS A 685 -13.62 6.19 4.26
N LEU A 686 -13.18 6.64 3.09
CA LEU A 686 -12.23 7.74 2.94
C LEU A 686 -12.92 8.93 2.30
N PHE A 687 -12.87 10.09 2.97
CA PHE A 687 -13.31 11.32 2.34
C PHE A 687 -12.17 11.90 1.51
N PHE A 688 -12.37 12.00 0.20
CA PHE A 688 -11.40 12.64 -0.70
C PHE A 688 -11.75 14.11 -0.88
N CYS A 689 -11.08 14.96 -0.12
CA CYS A 689 -11.47 16.36 0.05
C CYS A 689 -10.39 17.32 -0.45
N ILE A 690 -10.85 18.45 -0.99
CA ILE A 690 -10.06 19.65 -1.24
C ILE A 690 -10.57 20.77 -0.32
N ASN A 691 -9.69 21.68 0.11
CA ASN A 691 -10.09 22.86 0.86
C ASN A 691 -11.10 23.73 0.06
N GLN A 692 -12.20 24.14 0.69
CA GLN A 692 -13.30 24.86 0.02
C GLN A 692 -12.85 26.20 -0.54
N ASP A 693 -12.06 27.00 0.19
CA ASP A 693 -11.61 28.32 -0.30
C ASP A 693 -10.74 28.19 -1.56
N ILE A 694 -9.97 27.10 -1.66
CA ILE A 694 -9.17 26.79 -2.85
C ILE A 694 -10.07 26.37 -4.01
N TYR A 695 -11.04 25.49 -3.76
CA TYR A 695 -12.00 25.06 -4.77
C TYR A 695 -12.86 26.23 -5.30
N ASP A 696 -13.32 27.11 -4.41
CA ASP A 696 -14.11 28.31 -4.74
C ASP A 696 -13.29 29.38 -5.48
N SER A 697 -11.96 29.29 -5.44
CA SER A 697 -11.07 30.18 -6.20
C SER A 697 -10.98 29.81 -7.69
N LEU A 698 -11.44 28.62 -8.06
CA LEU A 698 -11.47 28.11 -9.43
C LEU A 698 -12.72 28.60 -10.18
N THR A 699 -12.65 28.62 -11.51
CA THR A 699 -13.83 28.85 -12.35
C THR A 699 -14.77 27.63 -12.33
N PRO A 700 -16.07 27.78 -12.62
CA PRO A 700 -17.02 26.66 -12.66
C PRO A 700 -16.57 25.52 -13.60
N GLU A 701 -15.97 25.86 -14.73
CA GLU A 701 -15.44 24.87 -15.68
C GLU A 701 -14.22 24.14 -15.11
N GLN A 702 -13.33 24.83 -14.39
CA GLN A 702 -12.19 24.20 -13.70
C GLN A 702 -12.64 23.33 -12.52
N GLN A 703 -13.68 23.75 -11.80
CA GLN A 703 -14.29 22.97 -10.71
C GLN A 703 -14.79 21.61 -11.22
N GLN A 704 -15.50 21.59 -12.35
CA GLN A 704 -15.95 20.35 -12.99
C GLN A 704 -14.80 19.41 -13.33
N VAL A 705 -13.65 19.93 -13.78
CA VAL A 705 -12.47 19.11 -14.06
C VAL A 705 -11.87 18.52 -12.78
N VAL A 706 -11.83 19.29 -11.69
CA VAL A 706 -11.37 18.80 -10.38
C VAL A 706 -12.28 17.69 -9.87
N ASP A 707 -13.60 17.85 -10.00
CA ASP A 707 -14.57 16.83 -9.59
C ASP A 707 -14.49 15.57 -10.46
N GLU A 708 -14.38 15.72 -11.78
CA GLU A 708 -14.19 14.59 -12.71
C GLU A 708 -12.91 13.79 -12.38
N ALA A 709 -11.80 14.49 -12.16
CA ALA A 709 -10.53 13.86 -11.77
C ALA A 709 -10.64 13.20 -10.38
N GLY A 710 -11.35 13.84 -9.46
CA GLY A 710 -11.60 13.33 -8.11
C GLY A 710 -12.42 12.05 -8.11
N GLN A 711 -13.52 12.02 -8.85
CA GLN A 711 -14.38 10.83 -9.02
C GLN A 711 -13.61 9.66 -9.64
N LYS A 712 -12.91 9.88 -10.76
CA LYS A 712 -12.07 8.85 -11.40
C LYS A 712 -11.00 8.30 -10.46
N ALA A 713 -10.41 9.16 -9.62
CA ALA A 713 -9.43 8.73 -8.63
C ALA A 713 -10.06 7.91 -7.50
N VAL A 714 -11.28 8.23 -7.08
CA VAL A 714 -12.08 7.45 -6.11
C VAL A 714 -12.44 6.09 -6.68
N GLU A 715 -12.93 6.02 -7.91
CA GLU A 715 -13.26 4.75 -8.58
C GLU A 715 -12.02 3.84 -8.70
N TYR A 716 -10.89 4.43 -9.13
CA TYR A 716 -9.61 3.74 -9.19
C TYR A 716 -9.18 3.22 -7.80
N GLU A 717 -9.34 4.04 -6.76
CA GLU A 717 -9.00 3.69 -5.39
C GLU A 717 -9.86 2.53 -4.87
N ARG A 718 -11.18 2.60 -5.02
CA ARG A 718 -12.10 1.49 -4.68
C ARG A 718 -11.70 0.19 -5.38
N TYR A 719 -11.37 0.26 -6.68
CA TYR A 719 -10.94 -0.91 -7.46
C TYR A 719 -9.65 -1.55 -6.91
N ILE A 720 -8.59 -0.77 -6.67
CA ILE A 720 -7.33 -1.31 -6.17
C ILE A 720 -7.44 -1.80 -4.73
N ASN A 721 -8.35 -1.22 -3.94
CA ASN A 721 -8.58 -1.63 -2.56
C ASN A 721 -9.26 -3.00 -2.49
N ARG A 722 -10.28 -3.25 -3.32
CA ARG A 722 -11.01 -4.52 -3.38
C ARG A 722 -10.24 -5.66 -4.05
N SER A 723 -9.46 -5.34 -5.09
CA SER A 723 -8.78 -6.37 -5.92
C SER A 723 -7.60 -7.06 -5.24
N GLY A 724 -7.10 -6.53 -4.13
CA GLY A 724 -5.90 -7.03 -3.44
C GLY A 724 -6.14 -8.15 -2.44
N ASP A 725 -7.35 -8.32 -1.91
CA ASP A 725 -7.59 -9.10 -0.69
C ASP A 725 -7.19 -10.58 -0.80
N GLU A 726 -7.59 -11.26 -1.89
CA GLU A 726 -7.24 -12.67 -2.08
C GLU A 726 -5.72 -12.90 -2.23
N GLU A 727 -5.02 -11.98 -2.90
CA GLU A 727 -3.56 -12.02 -3.02
C GLU A 727 -2.91 -11.86 -1.65
N ILE A 728 -3.34 -10.84 -0.89
CA ILE A 728 -2.82 -10.52 0.44
C ILE A 728 -3.00 -11.71 1.37
N MET A 729 -4.21 -12.27 1.43
CA MET A 729 -4.50 -13.45 2.25
C MET A 729 -3.59 -14.62 1.86
N SER A 730 -3.50 -14.95 0.57
CA SER A 730 -2.67 -16.06 0.10
C SER A 730 -1.19 -15.86 0.41
N ARG A 731 -0.69 -14.63 0.27
CA ARG A 731 0.70 -14.28 0.57
C ARG A 731 0.98 -14.36 2.06
N TRP A 732 0.08 -13.89 2.91
CA TRP A 732 0.24 -13.94 4.37
C TRP A 732 0.22 -15.36 4.90
N GLU A 733 -0.67 -16.22 4.41
CA GLU A 733 -0.67 -17.64 4.78
C GLU A 733 0.67 -18.31 4.43
N LYS A 734 1.17 -18.08 3.21
CA LYS A 734 2.38 -18.73 2.70
C LYS A 734 3.67 -18.17 3.29
N SER A 735 3.74 -16.86 3.47
CA SER A 735 5.00 -16.15 3.77
C SER A 735 5.13 -15.81 5.26
N ASN A 736 4.01 -15.47 5.91
CA ASN A 736 3.98 -15.02 7.30
C ASN A 736 3.40 -16.10 8.24
N GLY A 737 2.66 -17.07 7.69
CA GLY A 737 2.02 -18.13 8.47
C GLY A 737 0.77 -17.64 9.23
N VAL A 738 0.11 -16.60 8.73
CA VAL A 738 -1.13 -16.08 9.33
C VAL A 738 -2.24 -17.13 9.20
N THR A 739 -3.01 -17.32 10.26
CA THR A 739 -4.21 -18.16 10.28
C THR A 739 -5.44 -17.28 10.12
N PHE A 740 -6.21 -17.52 9.07
CA PHE A 740 -7.47 -16.82 8.82
C PHE A 740 -8.66 -17.59 9.40
N THR A 741 -9.49 -16.91 10.19
CA THR A 741 -10.83 -17.38 10.57
C THR A 741 -11.83 -16.77 9.61
N LYS A 742 -12.62 -17.59 8.92
CA LYS A 742 -13.66 -17.09 8.02
C LYS A 742 -14.93 -16.74 8.80
N LYS A 743 -15.70 -15.77 8.28
CA LYS A 743 -17.01 -15.36 8.82
C LYS A 743 -17.97 -16.52 9.08
N GLU A 744 -18.02 -17.48 8.15
CA GLU A 744 -18.85 -18.70 8.22
C GLU A 744 -18.48 -19.63 9.39
N ASP A 745 -17.25 -19.53 9.90
CA ASP A 745 -16.76 -20.29 11.06
C ASP A 745 -16.95 -19.54 12.39
N MET A 746 -17.57 -18.35 12.36
CA MET A 746 -17.77 -17.48 13.52
C MET A 746 -19.25 -17.41 13.95
N ASP A 747 -19.49 -17.27 15.25
CA ASP A 747 -20.81 -17.00 15.82
C ASP A 747 -21.14 -15.50 15.72
N ILE A 748 -21.42 -15.03 14.50
CA ILE A 748 -21.75 -13.63 14.19
C ILE A 748 -22.97 -13.14 14.99
N ASP A 749 -23.95 -14.01 15.24
CA ASP A 749 -25.13 -13.68 16.07
C ASP A 749 -24.75 -13.28 17.49
N SER A 750 -23.74 -13.93 18.09
CA SER A 750 -23.24 -13.54 19.41
C SER A 750 -22.61 -12.14 19.41
N PHE A 751 -21.91 -11.77 18.34
CA PHE A 751 -21.32 -10.44 18.18
C PHE A 751 -22.40 -9.38 17.96
N LYS A 752 -23.38 -9.63 17.08
CA LYS A 752 -24.55 -8.74 16.85
C LYS A 752 -25.31 -8.50 18.15
N LYS A 753 -25.60 -9.55 18.90
CA LYS A 753 -26.31 -9.47 20.18
C LYS A 753 -25.55 -8.67 21.24
N ALA A 754 -24.21 -8.72 21.24
CA ALA A 754 -23.41 -7.97 22.20
C ALA A 754 -23.48 -6.46 21.98
N VAL A 755 -23.66 -6.01 20.73
CA VAL A 755 -23.80 -4.59 20.37
C VAL A 755 -25.24 -4.14 20.14
N ASP A 756 -26.23 -4.97 20.50
CA ASP A 756 -27.65 -4.60 20.40
C ASP A 756 -27.95 -3.24 21.08
N GLY A 757 -28.70 -2.38 20.39
CA GLY A 757 -29.00 -1.00 20.78
C GLY A 757 -27.80 -0.05 20.78
N ILE A 758 -26.78 -0.27 19.93
CA ILE A 758 -25.63 0.64 19.77
C ILE A 758 -25.97 1.88 18.94
N ASP A 759 -26.77 1.73 17.89
CA ASP A 759 -27.41 2.79 17.11
C ASP A 759 -28.18 3.77 18.02
N ASP A 760 -28.99 3.20 18.90
CA ASP A 760 -29.86 3.90 19.82
C ASP A 760 -29.04 4.60 20.94
N TRP A 761 -27.86 4.08 21.26
CA TRP A 761 -26.85 4.76 22.10
C TRP A 761 -26.14 5.88 21.33
N PHE A 762 -25.76 5.64 20.08
CA PHE A 762 -25.06 6.60 19.23
C PHE A 762 -25.91 7.85 18.96
N VAL A 763 -27.21 7.68 18.64
CA VAL A 763 -28.16 8.80 18.52
C VAL A 763 -28.22 9.63 19.79
N LYS A 764 -28.21 9.00 20.97
CA LYS A 764 -28.25 9.70 22.26
C LYS A 764 -26.96 10.47 22.53
N GLU A 765 -25.80 9.91 22.19
CA GLU A 765 -24.51 10.60 22.29
C GLU A 765 -24.49 11.84 21.38
N LEU A 766 -24.85 11.70 20.10
CA LEU A 766 -24.90 12.81 19.15
C LEU A 766 -25.85 13.93 19.61
N LYS A 767 -27.06 13.59 20.07
CA LYS A 767 -28.00 14.58 20.64
C LYS A 767 -27.44 15.27 21.89
N SER A 768 -26.65 14.56 22.70
CA SER A 768 -26.02 15.16 23.88
C SER A 768 -24.92 16.18 23.52
N GLU A 769 -24.31 16.02 22.35
CA GLU A 769 -23.31 16.94 21.78
C GLU A 769 -23.93 18.08 20.96
N GLY A 770 -25.25 18.07 20.76
CA GLY A 770 -26.03 19.15 20.14
C GLY A 770 -26.44 18.93 18.69
N TYR A 771 -26.34 17.70 18.18
CA TYR A 771 -26.77 17.32 16.84
C TYR A 771 -28.23 16.86 16.86
N ASP A 772 -29.16 17.76 16.52
CA ASP A 772 -30.60 17.49 16.51
C ASP A 772 -31.02 16.57 15.34
N ASP A 773 -30.22 16.54 14.27
CA ASP A 773 -30.37 15.71 13.06
C ASP A 773 -29.85 14.26 13.23
N ALA A 774 -29.42 13.89 14.44
CA ALA A 774 -28.77 12.60 14.70
C ALA A 774 -29.63 11.38 14.37
N GLN A 775 -30.96 11.47 14.51
CA GLN A 775 -31.85 10.35 14.16
C GLN A 775 -31.92 10.20 12.65
N ASP A 776 -32.26 11.29 11.95
CA ASP A 776 -32.34 11.33 10.49
C ASP A 776 -31.04 10.84 9.83
N LEU A 777 -29.87 11.22 10.37
CA LEU A 777 -28.58 10.74 9.87
C LEU A 777 -28.39 9.23 10.07
N VAL A 778 -28.74 8.69 11.24
CA VAL A 778 -28.63 7.25 11.50
C VAL A 778 -29.61 6.49 10.60
N ASP A 779 -30.83 7.00 10.47
CA ASP A 779 -31.87 6.43 9.61
C ASP A 779 -31.38 6.33 8.16
N LEU A 780 -30.68 7.33 7.60
CA LEU A 780 -30.09 7.22 6.25
C LEU A 780 -29.11 6.05 6.05
N PHE A 781 -28.49 5.55 7.12
CA PHE A 781 -27.54 4.44 7.07
C PHE A 781 -28.13 3.11 7.57
N THR A 782 -29.18 3.16 8.39
CA THR A 782 -29.80 1.99 9.03
C THR A 782 -31.19 1.65 8.50
N GLU A 783 -31.92 2.62 7.93
CA GLU A 783 -33.03 2.36 7.03
C GLU A 783 -32.41 1.80 5.75
N ASP A 784 -32.24 0.48 5.75
CA ASP A 784 -32.77 -0.37 4.69
C ASP A 784 -32.80 0.37 3.34
N SER A 785 -31.64 0.38 2.69
CA SER A 785 -31.44 0.86 1.32
C SER A 785 -32.47 0.19 0.40
N VAL A 786 -32.67 0.73 -0.80
CA VAL A 786 -33.68 0.28 -1.80
C VAL A 786 -33.70 -1.25 -2.03
N ASP A 787 -32.67 -1.93 -1.57
CA ASP A 787 -32.36 -3.35 -1.51
C ASP A 787 -32.97 -4.17 -0.35
N THR A 788 -33.90 -3.61 0.42
CA THR A 788 -34.57 -4.33 1.51
C THR A 788 -36.09 -4.35 1.37
N VAL A 789 -36.72 -5.43 1.82
CA VAL A 789 -38.17 -5.60 1.79
C VAL A 789 -38.73 -5.47 3.21
N GLU A 790 -39.90 -4.82 3.35
CA GLU A 790 -40.55 -4.69 4.65
C GLU A 790 -40.85 -6.08 5.27
N ASP A 791 -40.94 -6.14 6.60
CA ASP A 791 -41.33 -7.36 7.31
C ASP A 791 -42.83 -7.62 7.14
N TYR A 792 -43.16 -8.64 6.34
CA TYR A 792 -44.51 -9.14 6.08
C TYR A 792 -44.76 -10.51 6.73
N SER A 793 -44.02 -10.86 7.79
CA SER A 793 -44.09 -12.18 8.43
C SER A 793 -45.47 -12.48 9.07
N ASP A 794 -46.29 -11.46 9.26
CA ASP A 794 -47.65 -11.50 9.81
C ASP A 794 -48.73 -11.95 8.80
N LEU A 795 -48.41 -11.98 7.49
CA LEU A 795 -49.34 -12.38 6.42
C LEU A 795 -49.65 -13.90 6.37
N ASN A 796 -49.46 -14.64 7.46
CA ASN A 796 -49.74 -16.09 7.56
C ASN A 796 -49.11 -16.94 6.44
N TRP A 797 -47.86 -16.68 6.09
CA TRP A 797 -47.13 -17.47 5.10
C TRP A 797 -47.10 -18.97 5.42
N PRO A 798 -47.29 -19.85 4.43
CA PRO A 798 -47.04 -21.28 4.60
C PRO A 798 -45.52 -21.53 4.73
N GLU A 799 -45.13 -22.45 5.62
CA GLU A 799 -43.75 -22.94 5.64
C GLU A 799 -43.50 -23.75 4.35
N THR A 800 -42.68 -23.20 3.45
CA THR A 800 -42.41 -23.80 2.14
C THR A 800 -40.97 -23.56 1.73
N THR A 801 -40.49 -24.41 0.82
CA THR A 801 -39.21 -24.24 0.16
C THR A 801 -39.42 -24.28 -1.33
N TRP A 802 -38.94 -23.27 -2.03
CA TRP A 802 -38.97 -23.17 -3.48
C TRP A 802 -37.59 -23.44 -4.05
N ASN A 803 -37.52 -24.19 -5.13
CA ASN A 803 -36.29 -24.40 -5.86
C ASN A 803 -36.24 -23.39 -7.01
N PHE A 804 -35.23 -22.53 -6.96
CA PHE A 804 -34.83 -21.65 -8.04
C PHE A 804 -33.90 -22.39 -9.00
N ALA A 805 -34.13 -22.26 -10.30
CA ALA A 805 -33.26 -22.82 -11.34
C ALA A 805 -32.80 -21.78 -12.36
N CYS A 806 -31.55 -21.90 -12.80
CA CYS A 806 -31.00 -21.16 -13.93
C CYS A 806 -29.98 -22.04 -14.70
N SER A 807 -29.69 -21.67 -15.95
CA SER A 807 -28.83 -22.49 -16.83
C SER A 807 -27.34 -22.15 -16.78
N THR A 808 -26.98 -21.05 -16.14
CA THR A 808 -25.61 -20.55 -15.98
C THR A 808 -24.98 -21.07 -14.68
N THR A 809 -23.67 -20.88 -14.47
CA THR A 809 -22.93 -21.43 -13.32
C THR A 809 -23.31 -20.76 -12.00
N GLU A 810 -22.88 -21.34 -10.86
CA GLU A 810 -23.18 -20.82 -9.52
C GLU A 810 -22.63 -19.42 -9.23
N THR A 811 -21.68 -18.95 -10.03
CA THR A 811 -21.05 -17.62 -9.91
C THR A 811 -21.62 -16.60 -10.90
N SER A 812 -22.71 -16.94 -11.61
CA SER A 812 -23.32 -16.05 -12.59
C SER A 812 -24.31 -15.08 -11.96
N THR A 813 -24.47 -13.93 -12.61
CA THR A 813 -25.45 -12.89 -12.26
C THR A 813 -26.88 -13.43 -12.16
N TRP A 814 -27.24 -14.43 -12.98
CA TRP A 814 -28.55 -15.07 -12.92
C TRP A 814 -28.75 -15.83 -11.59
N ALA A 815 -27.70 -16.50 -11.10
CA ALA A 815 -27.73 -17.20 -9.82
C ALA A 815 -27.76 -16.20 -8.65
N ASP A 816 -27.09 -15.06 -8.79
CA ASP A 816 -27.13 -13.97 -7.82
C ASP A 816 -28.49 -13.29 -7.73
N GLY A 817 -29.18 -13.03 -8.85
CA GLY A 817 -30.57 -12.58 -8.85
C GLY A 817 -31.50 -13.56 -8.12
N GLY A 818 -31.31 -14.87 -8.34
CA GLY A 818 -32.04 -15.91 -7.60
C GLY A 818 -31.73 -15.93 -6.09
N ARG A 819 -30.46 -15.73 -5.70
CA ARG A 819 -30.02 -15.61 -4.30
C ARG A 819 -30.64 -14.40 -3.64
N LYS A 820 -30.57 -13.22 -4.28
CA LYS A 820 -31.15 -11.98 -3.77
C LYS A 820 -32.65 -12.11 -3.55
N PHE A 821 -33.38 -12.71 -4.50
CA PHE A 821 -34.80 -13.02 -4.30
C PHE A 821 -35.03 -13.93 -3.09
N GLY A 822 -34.19 -14.96 -2.92
CA GLY A 822 -34.27 -15.86 -1.78
C GLY A 822 -34.05 -15.15 -0.44
N GLU A 823 -33.05 -14.28 -0.37
CA GLU A 823 -32.75 -13.44 0.79
C GLU A 823 -33.92 -12.50 1.13
N LEU A 824 -34.44 -11.79 0.12
CA LEU A 824 -35.60 -10.90 0.28
C LEU A 824 -36.83 -11.66 0.76
N MET A 825 -37.15 -12.82 0.16
CA MET A 825 -38.26 -13.66 0.61
C MET A 825 -38.05 -14.20 2.03
N GLU A 826 -36.82 -14.56 2.42
CA GLU A 826 -36.55 -15.03 3.77
C GLU A 826 -36.75 -13.89 4.79
N LYS A 827 -36.31 -12.67 4.46
CA LYS A 827 -36.52 -11.45 5.28
C LYS A 827 -38.00 -11.08 5.36
N ALA A 828 -38.68 -10.92 4.23
CA ALA A 828 -40.09 -10.53 4.16
C ALA A 828 -41.02 -11.50 4.89
N THR A 829 -40.68 -12.79 4.93
CA THR A 829 -41.58 -13.82 5.48
C THR A 829 -41.19 -14.27 6.89
N GLY A 830 -40.12 -13.73 7.47
CA GLY A 830 -39.57 -14.17 8.74
C GLY A 830 -39.09 -15.63 8.70
N GLY A 831 -38.51 -16.06 7.59
CA GLY A 831 -37.95 -17.40 7.41
C GLY A 831 -38.93 -18.48 6.96
N LYS A 832 -40.19 -18.15 6.69
CA LYS A 832 -41.25 -19.12 6.34
C LYS A 832 -41.17 -19.59 4.89
N VAL A 833 -40.75 -18.72 3.98
CA VAL A 833 -40.45 -19.08 2.59
C VAL A 833 -38.93 -19.12 2.45
N LYS A 834 -38.40 -20.27 2.04
CA LYS A 834 -36.97 -20.44 1.74
C LYS A 834 -36.79 -20.73 0.26
N VAL A 835 -35.67 -20.28 -0.30
CA VAL A 835 -35.34 -20.53 -1.70
C VAL A 835 -34.02 -21.28 -1.79
N ASN A 836 -34.04 -22.45 -2.39
CA ASN A 836 -32.84 -23.22 -2.72
C ASN A 836 -32.37 -22.85 -4.13
N ILE A 837 -31.07 -22.63 -4.29
CA ILE A 837 -30.48 -22.25 -5.58
C ILE A 837 -29.91 -23.49 -6.29
N TYR A 838 -30.37 -23.74 -7.51
CA TYR A 838 -29.86 -24.79 -8.39
C TYR A 838 -29.42 -24.20 -9.73
N ALA A 839 -28.15 -23.82 -9.82
CA ALA A 839 -27.56 -23.31 -11.05
C ALA A 839 -27.22 -24.46 -12.02
N ALA A 840 -26.75 -24.10 -13.23
CA ALA A 840 -26.28 -25.00 -14.28
C ALA A 840 -27.25 -26.12 -14.65
N ASP A 841 -28.56 -25.84 -14.58
CA ASP A 841 -29.64 -26.79 -14.85
C ASP A 841 -29.45 -28.13 -14.08
N GLN A 842 -28.94 -28.06 -12.84
CA GLN A 842 -28.66 -29.23 -11.99
C GLN A 842 -29.87 -30.15 -11.82
N LEU A 843 -31.09 -29.59 -11.80
CA LEU A 843 -32.34 -30.34 -11.63
C LEU A 843 -32.81 -31.05 -12.91
N THR A 844 -32.24 -30.71 -14.08
CA THR A 844 -32.67 -31.22 -15.39
C THR A 844 -31.53 -31.76 -16.23
N ASN A 845 -30.45 -32.21 -15.58
CA ASN A 845 -29.26 -32.80 -16.22
C ASN A 845 -28.66 -31.92 -17.33
N GLY A 846 -28.65 -30.59 -17.16
CA GLY A 846 -28.08 -29.68 -18.16
C GLY A 846 -28.98 -29.36 -19.36
N ASN A 847 -30.26 -29.76 -19.33
CA ASN A 847 -31.22 -29.47 -20.40
C ASN A 847 -32.09 -28.25 -20.05
N GLN A 848 -31.80 -27.15 -20.74
CA GLN A 848 -32.44 -25.84 -20.58
C GLN A 848 -33.95 -25.86 -20.84
N SER A 849 -34.41 -26.58 -21.88
CA SER A 849 -35.84 -26.68 -22.17
C SER A 849 -36.58 -27.52 -21.13
N GLU A 850 -35.94 -28.55 -20.58
CA GLU A 850 -36.52 -29.31 -19.47
C GLU A 850 -36.64 -28.46 -18.20
N GLY A 851 -35.73 -27.49 -17.97
CA GLY A 851 -35.81 -26.53 -16.87
C GLY A 851 -37.07 -25.67 -16.92
N ILE A 852 -37.33 -25.06 -18.08
CA ILE A 852 -38.57 -24.28 -18.30
C ILE A 852 -39.82 -25.18 -18.20
N GLN A 853 -39.77 -26.41 -18.73
CA GLN A 853 -40.89 -27.34 -18.60
C GLN A 853 -41.15 -27.72 -17.14
N ALA A 854 -40.09 -27.89 -16.32
CA ALA A 854 -40.21 -28.14 -14.89
C ALA A 854 -40.83 -26.96 -14.15
N LEU A 855 -40.48 -25.72 -14.53
CA LEU A 855 -41.11 -24.50 -14.02
C LEU A 855 -42.61 -24.44 -14.35
N MET A 856 -42.99 -24.71 -15.60
CA MET A 856 -44.40 -24.77 -16.02
C MET A 856 -45.18 -25.85 -15.24
N ASN A 857 -44.53 -26.95 -14.88
CA ASN A 857 -45.13 -28.01 -14.06
C ASN A 857 -45.19 -27.66 -12.55
N GLY A 858 -44.33 -26.74 -12.09
CA GLY A 858 -44.17 -26.38 -10.68
C GLY A 858 -43.43 -27.41 -9.83
N ASP A 859 -42.79 -28.43 -10.44
CA ASP A 859 -42.05 -29.51 -9.77
C ASP A 859 -40.99 -30.10 -10.73
N PRO A 860 -39.71 -30.23 -10.34
CA PRO A 860 -39.10 -29.80 -9.07
C PRO A 860 -38.78 -28.30 -9.00
N VAL A 861 -39.02 -27.53 -10.07
CA VAL A 861 -38.67 -26.10 -10.15
C VAL A 861 -39.91 -25.26 -9.90
N GLN A 862 -39.84 -24.32 -8.94
CA GLN A 862 -40.95 -23.40 -8.65
C GLN A 862 -40.67 -22.01 -9.20
N ILE A 863 -39.39 -21.62 -9.26
CA ILE A 863 -38.94 -20.31 -9.69
C ILE A 863 -37.77 -20.51 -10.65
N SER A 864 -37.66 -19.69 -11.68
CA SER A 864 -36.49 -19.72 -12.55
C SER A 864 -36.20 -18.37 -13.16
N MET A 865 -34.94 -18.18 -13.55
CA MET A 865 -34.51 -17.08 -14.40
C MET A 865 -33.85 -17.66 -15.65
N HIS A 866 -34.50 -17.49 -16.81
CA HIS A 866 -34.04 -18.07 -18.07
C HIS A 866 -34.18 -17.08 -19.25
N SER A 867 -33.25 -17.18 -20.19
CA SER A 867 -33.22 -16.33 -21.40
C SER A 867 -34.44 -16.51 -22.30
N ASN A 868 -34.90 -15.41 -22.88
CA ASN A 868 -35.94 -15.38 -23.92
C ASN A 868 -35.63 -16.34 -25.10
N LEU A 869 -34.35 -16.57 -25.39
CA LEU A 869 -33.90 -17.48 -26.45
C LEU A 869 -34.29 -18.93 -26.17
N ILE A 870 -34.25 -19.35 -24.91
CA ILE A 870 -34.64 -20.71 -24.49
C ILE A 870 -36.18 -20.84 -24.53
N TYR A 871 -36.89 -19.82 -24.05
CA TYR A 871 -38.35 -19.73 -24.15
C TYR A 871 -38.84 -19.77 -25.61
N SER A 872 -38.01 -19.33 -26.55
CA SER A 872 -38.34 -19.33 -27.97
C SER A 872 -38.57 -20.73 -28.57
N ALA A 873 -38.07 -21.77 -27.91
CA ALA A 873 -38.36 -23.16 -28.26
C ALA A 873 -39.82 -23.57 -27.97
N PHE A 874 -40.48 -22.87 -27.04
CA PHE A 874 -41.89 -23.06 -26.69
C PHE A 874 -42.80 -22.10 -27.45
N ASP A 875 -42.39 -20.83 -27.56
CA ASP A 875 -43.11 -19.82 -28.33
C ASP A 875 -42.12 -18.94 -29.12
N PRO A 876 -42.09 -19.02 -30.46
CA PRO A 876 -41.12 -18.30 -31.27
C PRO A 876 -41.25 -16.78 -31.14
N ARG A 877 -42.36 -16.25 -30.61
CA ARG A 877 -42.55 -14.81 -30.37
C ARG A 877 -41.51 -14.22 -29.42
N PHE A 878 -40.97 -14.99 -28.48
CA PHE A 878 -39.90 -14.53 -27.57
C PHE A 878 -38.60 -14.15 -28.27
N ASN A 879 -38.40 -14.56 -29.53
CA ASN A 879 -37.27 -14.12 -30.33
C ASN A 879 -37.32 -12.63 -30.72
N VAL A 880 -38.47 -11.95 -30.54
CA VAL A 880 -38.59 -10.53 -30.91
C VAL A 880 -37.56 -9.65 -30.21
N VAL A 881 -37.23 -9.99 -28.96
CA VAL A 881 -36.21 -9.31 -28.15
C VAL A 881 -34.85 -9.34 -28.84
N SER A 882 -34.54 -10.38 -29.60
CA SER A 882 -33.23 -10.58 -30.20
C SER A 882 -33.20 -10.19 -31.69
N LEU A 883 -34.14 -9.35 -32.13
CA LEU A 883 -34.03 -8.69 -33.43
C LEU A 883 -32.77 -7.81 -33.46
N PRO A 884 -32.01 -7.84 -34.55
CA PRO A 884 -30.71 -7.19 -34.56
C PRO A 884 -30.85 -5.65 -34.61
N PHE A 885 -30.05 -4.96 -33.81
CA PHE A 885 -29.93 -3.50 -33.75
C PHE A 885 -31.23 -2.74 -33.39
N ILE A 886 -32.11 -3.33 -32.58
CA ILE A 886 -33.33 -2.66 -32.11
C ILE A 886 -33.14 -1.88 -30.81
N TYR A 887 -31.98 -2.00 -30.15
CA TYR A 887 -31.65 -1.26 -28.93
C TYR A 887 -30.44 -0.37 -29.15
N ASP A 888 -30.54 0.88 -28.69
CA ASP A 888 -29.44 1.85 -28.77
C ASP A 888 -28.57 1.88 -27.51
N SER A 889 -29.13 1.50 -26.35
CA SER A 889 -28.45 1.45 -25.05
C SER A 889 -29.17 0.50 -24.08
N TYR A 890 -28.55 0.24 -22.93
CA TYR A 890 -29.19 -0.46 -21.82
C TYR A 890 -30.47 0.25 -21.34
N ASP A 891 -30.47 1.59 -21.26
CA ASP A 891 -31.67 2.37 -20.88
C ASP A 891 -32.83 2.22 -21.88
N ASP A 892 -32.55 2.11 -23.19
CA ASP A 892 -33.57 1.87 -24.21
C ASP A 892 -34.14 0.45 -24.10
N ALA A 893 -33.30 -0.53 -23.76
CA ALA A 893 -33.73 -1.88 -23.41
C ALA A 893 -34.67 -1.88 -22.20
N ASP A 894 -34.27 -1.24 -21.10
CA ASP A 894 -35.08 -1.14 -19.87
C ASP A 894 -36.43 -0.48 -20.14
N ALA A 895 -36.44 0.65 -20.85
CA ALA A 895 -37.66 1.36 -21.19
C ALA A 895 -38.66 0.49 -21.98
N LYS A 896 -38.18 -0.43 -22.82
CA LYS A 896 -39.01 -1.39 -23.56
C LYS A 896 -39.50 -2.53 -22.66
N PHE A 897 -38.63 -3.11 -21.83
CA PHE A 897 -39.00 -4.22 -20.94
C PHE A 897 -39.90 -3.80 -19.78
N ASP A 898 -39.81 -2.55 -19.34
CA ASP A 898 -40.63 -2.00 -18.26
C ASP A 898 -41.88 -1.29 -18.81
N GLY A 899 -42.00 -1.17 -20.15
CA GLY A 899 -43.12 -0.59 -20.87
C GLY A 899 -44.07 -1.62 -21.53
N GLU A 900 -44.83 -1.15 -22.52
CA GLU A 900 -45.86 -1.95 -23.21
C GLU A 900 -45.31 -3.22 -23.88
N ALA A 901 -44.05 -3.19 -24.34
CA ALA A 901 -43.42 -4.32 -25.00
C ALA A 901 -43.15 -5.47 -24.02
N GLY A 902 -42.61 -5.16 -22.84
CA GLY A 902 -42.45 -6.13 -21.76
C GLY A 902 -43.76 -6.66 -21.21
N ASP A 903 -44.77 -5.80 -21.03
CA ASP A 903 -46.11 -6.23 -20.62
C ASP A 903 -46.72 -7.25 -21.60
N LYS A 904 -46.47 -7.07 -22.90
CA LYS A 904 -46.89 -8.03 -23.92
C LYS A 904 -46.18 -9.38 -23.77
N LEU A 905 -44.89 -9.39 -23.42
CA LEU A 905 -44.14 -10.63 -23.15
C LEU A 905 -44.67 -11.33 -21.89
N LYS A 906 -44.98 -10.58 -20.82
CA LYS A 906 -45.60 -11.11 -19.60
C LYS A 906 -46.96 -11.73 -19.90
N GLU A 907 -47.79 -11.11 -20.74
CA GLU A 907 -49.07 -11.68 -21.20
C GLU A 907 -48.88 -13.03 -21.91
N ILE A 908 -47.84 -13.16 -22.74
CA ILE A 908 -47.53 -14.42 -23.41
C ILE A 908 -47.10 -15.49 -22.39
N LEU A 909 -46.23 -15.15 -21.43
CA LEU A 909 -45.77 -16.07 -20.37
C LEU A 909 -46.95 -16.60 -19.52
N ASN A 910 -47.91 -15.73 -19.18
CA ASN A 910 -49.12 -16.13 -18.45
C ASN A 910 -49.90 -17.22 -19.21
N GLY A 911 -49.90 -17.19 -20.55
CA GLY A 911 -50.51 -18.22 -21.40
C GLY A 911 -49.86 -19.61 -21.28
N TYR A 912 -48.66 -19.69 -20.70
CA TYR A 912 -47.92 -20.92 -20.42
C TYR A 912 -47.95 -21.32 -18.93
N GLY A 913 -48.79 -20.65 -18.11
CA GLY A 913 -48.90 -20.95 -16.68
C GLY A 913 -47.72 -20.44 -15.88
N LEU A 914 -47.14 -19.31 -16.28
CA LEU A 914 -46.00 -18.67 -15.61
C LEU A 914 -46.34 -17.23 -15.27
N HIS A 915 -46.12 -16.85 -14.01
CA HIS A 915 -46.20 -15.47 -13.58
C HIS A 915 -44.80 -14.84 -13.62
N CYS A 916 -44.65 -13.76 -14.38
CA CYS A 916 -43.38 -13.07 -14.54
C CYS A 916 -43.26 -11.91 -13.55
N MET A 917 -42.39 -12.05 -12.56
CA MET A 917 -42.18 -11.04 -11.51
C MET A 917 -41.40 -9.83 -12.04
N GLY A 918 -40.52 -10.06 -13.02
CA GLY A 918 -39.81 -9.00 -13.75
C GLY A 918 -39.00 -9.56 -14.91
N ILE A 919 -38.45 -8.66 -15.73
CA ILE A 919 -37.60 -9.00 -16.86
C ILE A 919 -36.19 -8.53 -16.53
N ALA A 920 -35.34 -9.46 -16.15
CA ALA A 920 -33.91 -9.24 -15.87
C ALA A 920 -33.11 -9.11 -17.16
N GLU A 921 -31.85 -8.69 -17.03
CA GLU A 921 -30.94 -8.52 -18.14
C GLU A 921 -30.14 -9.79 -18.36
N ASN A 922 -29.85 -10.11 -19.63
CA ASN A 922 -28.67 -10.94 -19.91
C ASN A 922 -27.62 -10.09 -20.61
N GLY A 923 -28.03 -9.27 -21.57
CA GLY A 923 -27.26 -8.13 -22.07
C GLY A 923 -27.06 -8.13 -23.58
N PHE A 924 -26.10 -7.32 -24.05
CA PHE A 924 -25.66 -7.37 -25.44
C PHE A 924 -24.83 -8.64 -25.67
N ARG A 925 -25.12 -9.36 -26.76
CA ARG A 925 -24.45 -10.62 -27.09
C ARG A 925 -23.20 -10.35 -27.91
N GLU A 926 -22.05 -10.56 -27.29
CA GLU A 926 -20.74 -10.33 -27.89
C GLU A 926 -20.20 -11.55 -28.61
N LEU A 927 -19.46 -11.32 -29.69
CA LEU A 927 -18.94 -12.39 -30.53
C LEU A 927 -17.52 -12.75 -30.10
N THR A 928 -17.34 -13.96 -29.59
CA THR A 928 -16.00 -14.52 -29.33
C THR A 928 -15.59 -15.50 -30.42
N ASN A 929 -14.31 -15.52 -30.78
CA ASN A 929 -13.78 -16.50 -31.71
C ASN A 929 -12.29 -16.81 -31.53
N SER A 930 -11.84 -17.89 -32.17
CA SER A 930 -10.47 -18.40 -32.12
C SER A 930 -9.60 -18.09 -33.36
N LYS A 931 -10.12 -17.30 -34.31
CA LYS A 931 -9.48 -17.10 -35.62
C LYS A 931 -8.90 -15.71 -35.81
N HIS A 932 -9.72 -14.68 -35.65
CA HIS A 932 -9.34 -13.30 -35.99
C HIS A 932 -10.33 -12.28 -35.39
N GLU A 933 -9.88 -11.02 -35.29
CA GLU A 933 -10.76 -9.87 -35.00
C GLU A 933 -11.84 -9.73 -36.09
N VAL A 934 -13.11 -9.60 -35.69
CA VAL A 934 -14.22 -9.36 -36.62
C VAL A 934 -14.47 -7.86 -36.71
N LYS A 935 -14.12 -7.24 -37.84
CA LYS A 935 -14.29 -5.78 -38.06
C LYS A 935 -15.36 -5.46 -39.08
N SER A 936 -15.76 -6.43 -39.90
CA SER A 936 -16.75 -6.27 -40.97
C SER A 936 -17.51 -7.57 -41.19
N VAL A 937 -18.65 -7.48 -41.89
CA VAL A 937 -19.44 -8.68 -42.24
C VAL A 937 -18.64 -9.69 -43.09
N ASP A 938 -17.60 -9.24 -43.80
CA ASP A 938 -16.73 -10.14 -44.57
C ASP A 938 -15.92 -11.08 -43.68
N ASP A 939 -15.58 -10.67 -42.45
CA ASP A 939 -14.82 -11.45 -41.48
C ASP A 939 -15.64 -12.60 -40.86
N MET A 940 -16.97 -12.53 -40.97
CA MET A 940 -17.89 -13.59 -40.52
C MET A 940 -17.97 -14.78 -41.50
N LYS A 941 -17.50 -14.62 -42.74
CA LYS A 941 -17.71 -15.61 -43.80
C LYS A 941 -17.08 -16.97 -43.47
N ASN A 942 -17.92 -17.98 -43.34
CA ASN A 942 -17.57 -19.37 -43.00
C ASN A 942 -16.97 -19.54 -41.59
N LEU A 943 -17.02 -18.52 -40.72
CA LEU A 943 -16.67 -18.68 -39.33
C LEU A 943 -17.69 -19.63 -38.69
N LYS A 944 -17.22 -20.71 -38.07
CA LYS A 944 -18.11 -21.68 -37.43
C LYS A 944 -18.54 -21.17 -36.07
N VAL A 945 -19.76 -20.65 -35.96
CA VAL A 945 -20.22 -20.01 -34.72
C VAL A 945 -21.30 -20.86 -34.07
N ARG A 946 -21.14 -21.13 -32.77
CA ARG A 946 -22.23 -21.65 -31.95
C ARG A 946 -23.24 -20.53 -31.74
N VAL A 947 -24.51 -20.80 -32.00
CA VAL A 947 -25.61 -19.84 -31.79
C VAL A 947 -26.60 -20.43 -30.80
N ALA A 948 -27.12 -19.62 -29.89
CA ALA A 948 -28.18 -20.04 -28.97
C ALA A 948 -29.44 -20.46 -29.73
N GLY A 949 -30.27 -21.29 -29.09
CA GLY A 949 -31.39 -21.99 -29.72
C GLY A 949 -32.53 -21.13 -30.24
N SER A 950 -32.28 -20.33 -31.28
CA SER A 950 -33.20 -19.39 -31.89
C SER A 950 -33.14 -19.47 -33.41
N ASN A 951 -34.28 -19.70 -34.04
CA ASN A 951 -34.39 -19.67 -35.50
C ASN A 951 -34.10 -18.28 -36.08
N LEU A 952 -34.39 -17.21 -35.33
CA LEU A 952 -34.08 -15.85 -35.72
C LEU A 952 -32.57 -15.63 -35.75
N LEU A 953 -31.88 -15.96 -34.66
CA LEU A 953 -30.42 -15.80 -34.59
C LEU A 953 -29.72 -16.65 -35.66
N MET A 954 -30.14 -17.90 -35.85
CA MET A 954 -29.61 -18.76 -36.91
C MET A 954 -29.75 -18.12 -38.31
N GLU A 955 -30.86 -17.42 -38.59
CA GLU A 955 -31.02 -16.69 -39.86
C GLU A 955 -30.15 -15.41 -39.90
N CYS A 956 -30.01 -14.67 -38.79
CA CYS A 956 -29.12 -13.51 -38.69
C CYS A 956 -27.66 -13.89 -38.98
N TYR A 957 -27.11 -14.89 -38.27
CA TYR A 957 -25.72 -15.35 -38.46
C TYR A 957 -25.48 -15.92 -39.85
N LYS A 958 -26.47 -16.59 -40.43
CA LYS A 958 -26.40 -17.02 -41.84
C LYS A 958 -26.38 -15.85 -42.82
N ARG A 959 -27.13 -14.78 -42.56
CA ARG A 959 -27.10 -13.54 -43.37
C ARG A 959 -25.78 -12.78 -43.22
N TRP A 960 -25.18 -12.80 -42.03
CA TRP A 960 -23.81 -12.31 -41.80
C TRP A 960 -22.73 -13.22 -42.42
N GLY A 961 -23.08 -14.44 -42.86
CA GLY A 961 -22.20 -15.32 -43.62
C GLY A 961 -21.47 -16.39 -42.77
N ALA A 962 -21.79 -16.50 -41.49
CA ALA A 962 -21.24 -17.52 -40.60
C ALA A 962 -21.82 -18.93 -40.89
N ASP A 963 -21.03 -19.96 -40.58
CA ASP A 963 -21.47 -21.36 -40.54
C ASP A 963 -22.03 -21.65 -39.14
N ALA A 964 -23.26 -21.17 -38.90
CA ALA A 964 -23.90 -21.22 -37.59
C ALA A 964 -24.42 -22.62 -37.25
N THR A 965 -24.20 -23.07 -36.01
CA THR A 965 -24.75 -24.31 -35.47
C THR A 965 -25.40 -24.07 -34.11
N ASN A 966 -26.63 -24.56 -33.95
CA ASN A 966 -27.34 -24.50 -32.67
C ASN A 966 -26.78 -25.54 -31.68
N MET A 967 -26.51 -25.12 -30.45
CA MET A 967 -25.97 -25.98 -29.39
C MET A 967 -26.38 -25.46 -28.00
N ASN A 968 -26.59 -26.36 -27.05
CA ASN A 968 -26.90 -26.00 -25.66
C ASN A 968 -25.70 -25.31 -24.97
N TRP A 969 -26.01 -24.44 -24.01
CA TRP A 969 -24.96 -23.67 -23.30
C TRP A 969 -23.94 -24.59 -22.60
N SER A 970 -24.42 -25.63 -21.92
CA SER A 970 -23.61 -26.61 -21.18
C SER A 970 -22.58 -27.37 -22.05
N GLU A 971 -22.78 -27.43 -23.36
CA GLU A 971 -21.86 -28.09 -24.31
C GLU A 971 -20.85 -27.12 -24.94
N THR A 972 -21.07 -25.80 -24.78
CA THR A 972 -20.40 -24.76 -25.58
C THR A 972 -18.91 -24.69 -25.30
N TYR A 973 -18.49 -24.60 -24.02
CA TYR A 973 -17.06 -24.54 -23.68
C TYR A 973 -16.30 -25.77 -24.22
N THR A 974 -16.87 -26.97 -24.09
CA THR A 974 -16.26 -28.20 -24.60
C THR A 974 -16.14 -28.16 -26.13
N ALA A 975 -17.15 -27.65 -26.84
CA ALA A 975 -17.13 -27.54 -28.29
C ALA A 975 -16.10 -26.51 -28.79
N LEU A 976 -15.92 -25.39 -28.10
CA LEU A 976 -14.87 -24.40 -28.38
C LEU A 976 -13.49 -24.98 -28.12
N GLN A 977 -13.27 -25.62 -26.97
CA GLN A 977 -12.01 -26.27 -26.62
C GLN A 977 -11.62 -27.35 -27.64
N GLN A 978 -12.59 -28.11 -28.15
CA GLN A 978 -12.39 -29.14 -29.16
C GLN A 978 -12.33 -28.59 -30.60
N ASN A 979 -12.52 -27.28 -30.80
CA ASN A 979 -12.64 -26.64 -32.11
C ASN A 979 -13.72 -27.27 -33.03
N THR A 980 -14.81 -27.78 -32.44
CA THR A 980 -15.99 -28.23 -33.19
C THR A 980 -16.74 -27.03 -33.76
N VAL A 981 -16.80 -25.95 -32.97
CA VAL A 981 -17.09 -24.58 -33.40
C VAL A 981 -15.85 -23.72 -33.14
N GLU A 982 -15.74 -22.61 -33.86
CA GLU A 982 -14.60 -21.70 -33.84
C GLU A 982 -14.87 -20.42 -33.06
N GLY A 983 -16.14 -20.14 -32.73
CA GLY A 983 -16.60 -19.02 -31.94
C GLY A 983 -17.98 -19.25 -31.35
N GLU A 984 -18.41 -18.37 -30.47
CA GLU A 984 -19.76 -18.31 -29.91
C GLU A 984 -20.20 -16.87 -29.70
N GLU A 985 -21.43 -16.70 -29.23
CA GLU A 985 -22.05 -15.41 -29.04
C GLU A 985 -22.86 -15.43 -27.74
N ASN A 986 -22.59 -14.50 -26.83
CA ASN A 986 -23.28 -14.32 -25.55
C ASN A 986 -22.80 -13.04 -24.84
N PRO A 987 -23.54 -12.56 -23.82
CA PRO A 987 -23.10 -11.42 -23.02
C PRO A 987 -21.85 -11.74 -22.21
N LEU A 988 -21.05 -10.69 -22.00
CA LEU A 988 -19.71 -10.79 -21.42
C LEU A 988 -19.69 -11.45 -20.01
N PRO A 989 -20.62 -11.14 -19.08
CA PRO A 989 -20.68 -11.82 -17.78
C PRO A 989 -20.95 -13.32 -17.89
N ALA A 990 -21.79 -13.73 -18.84
CA ALA A 990 -22.15 -15.14 -19.04
C ALA A 990 -20.95 -15.96 -19.56
N ILE A 991 -20.20 -15.42 -20.52
CA ILE A 991 -19.03 -16.09 -21.11
C ILE A 991 -17.84 -16.12 -20.16
N ASP A 992 -17.72 -15.12 -19.28
CA ASP A 992 -16.73 -15.09 -18.21
C ASP A 992 -16.98 -16.13 -17.12
N ALA A 993 -18.22 -16.22 -16.64
CA ALA A 993 -18.61 -17.24 -15.68
C ALA A 993 -18.40 -18.68 -16.21
N ALA A 994 -18.30 -18.84 -17.54
CA ALA A 994 -18.01 -20.11 -18.21
C ALA A 994 -16.54 -20.26 -18.66
N SER A 995 -15.67 -19.32 -18.32
CA SER A 995 -14.23 -19.32 -18.64
C SER A 995 -13.91 -19.38 -20.14
N VAL A 996 -14.80 -18.88 -21.01
CA VAL A 996 -14.65 -18.93 -22.47
C VAL A 996 -13.36 -18.25 -22.96
N GLN A 997 -12.89 -17.22 -22.26
CA GLN A 997 -11.63 -16.52 -22.51
C GLN A 997 -10.38 -17.40 -22.52
N GLU A 998 -10.42 -18.56 -21.87
CA GLU A 998 -9.29 -19.49 -21.88
C GLU A 998 -9.04 -20.10 -23.26
N VAL A 999 -10.08 -20.13 -24.10
CA VAL A 999 -10.04 -20.79 -25.42
C VAL A 999 -10.42 -19.85 -26.56
N GLN A 1000 -10.86 -18.62 -26.30
CA GLN A 1000 -11.27 -17.63 -27.29
C GLN A 1000 -10.43 -16.34 -27.22
N PRO A 1001 -9.36 -16.21 -28.03
CA PRO A 1001 -8.47 -15.05 -28.02
C PRO A 1001 -9.03 -13.76 -28.64
N TYR A 1002 -10.19 -13.77 -29.30
CA TYR A 1002 -10.78 -12.58 -29.92
C TYR A 1002 -12.21 -12.38 -29.42
N CYS A 1003 -12.53 -11.16 -28.99
CA CYS A 1003 -13.88 -10.74 -28.61
C CYS A 1003 -14.25 -9.47 -29.37
N SER A 1004 -15.44 -9.42 -29.97
CA SER A 1004 -15.94 -8.26 -30.72
C SER A 1004 -17.16 -7.68 -30.03
N MET A 1005 -16.99 -6.45 -29.54
CA MET A 1005 -18.01 -5.67 -28.84
C MET A 1005 -18.86 -4.93 -29.87
N TRP A 1006 -19.94 -5.53 -30.34
CA TRP A 1006 -20.65 -5.09 -31.55
C TRP A 1006 -22.12 -4.71 -31.33
N ASP A 1007 -22.67 -5.01 -30.14
CA ASP A 1007 -24.02 -4.71 -29.67
C ASP A 1007 -25.12 -5.04 -30.70
N ALA A 1008 -24.92 -6.09 -31.51
CA ALA A 1008 -25.82 -6.38 -32.62
C ALA A 1008 -27.14 -7.01 -32.15
N ILE A 1009 -27.09 -7.80 -31.09
CA ILE A 1009 -28.21 -8.57 -30.56
C ILE A 1009 -28.24 -8.35 -29.05
N TYR A 1010 -29.44 -8.22 -28.50
CA TYR A 1010 -29.67 -8.17 -27.06
C TYR A 1010 -30.55 -9.34 -26.64
N ASP A 1011 -30.40 -9.78 -25.39
CA ASP A 1011 -31.28 -10.76 -24.77
C ASP A 1011 -31.61 -10.43 -23.31
N CYS A 1012 -32.77 -10.95 -22.87
CA CYS A 1012 -33.30 -10.70 -21.54
C CYS A 1012 -33.61 -12.01 -20.83
N LEU A 1013 -33.78 -11.93 -19.51
CA LEU A 1013 -34.14 -13.03 -18.64
C LEU A 1013 -35.55 -12.84 -18.12
N PHE A 1014 -36.39 -13.86 -18.27
CA PHE A 1014 -37.69 -13.85 -17.61
C PHE A 1014 -37.55 -14.44 -16.22
N PHE A 1015 -37.80 -13.62 -15.19
CA PHE A 1015 -37.82 -14.08 -13.81
C PHE A 1015 -39.25 -14.52 -13.44
N CYS A 1016 -39.47 -15.82 -13.47
CA CYS A 1016 -40.80 -16.39 -13.39
C CYS A 1016 -40.98 -17.32 -12.18
N ILE A 1017 -42.19 -17.31 -11.63
CA ILE A 1017 -42.72 -18.29 -10.70
C ILE A 1017 -43.86 -19.06 -11.38
N ASN A 1018 -44.05 -20.33 -11.02
CA ASN A 1018 -45.19 -21.11 -11.50
C ASN A 1018 -46.53 -20.44 -11.13
N GLN A 1019 -47.45 -20.32 -12.09
CA GLN A 1019 -48.72 -19.61 -11.90
C GLN A 1019 -49.61 -20.27 -10.84
N ASP A 1020 -49.71 -21.60 -10.81
CA ASP A 1020 -50.58 -22.28 -9.83
C ASP A 1020 -50.07 -22.06 -8.39
N ILE A 1021 -48.74 -21.95 -8.21
CA ILE A 1021 -48.12 -21.63 -6.93
C ILE A 1021 -48.40 -20.18 -6.54
N TYR A 1022 -48.24 -19.25 -7.48
CA TYR A 1022 -48.51 -17.83 -7.26
C TYR A 1022 -50.00 -17.58 -6.97
N ASP A 1023 -50.91 -18.23 -7.68
CA ASP A 1023 -52.36 -18.13 -7.50
C ASP A 1023 -52.85 -18.76 -6.19
N ALA A 1024 -52.05 -19.62 -5.56
CA ALA A 1024 -52.34 -20.20 -4.24
C ALA A 1024 -52.08 -19.21 -3.08
N LEU A 1025 -51.36 -18.12 -3.33
CA LEU A 1025 -51.07 -17.06 -2.35
C LEU A 1025 -52.24 -16.07 -2.22
N THR A 1026 -52.30 -15.36 -1.10
CA THR A 1026 -53.27 -14.24 -0.97
C THR A 1026 -52.82 -13.04 -1.81
N PRO A 1027 -53.72 -12.10 -2.17
CA PRO A 1027 -53.34 -10.90 -2.92
C PRO A 1027 -52.23 -10.09 -2.25
N GLU A 1028 -52.20 -10.05 -0.92
CA GLU A 1028 -51.14 -9.37 -0.15
C GLU A 1028 -49.82 -10.12 -0.26
N GLN A 1029 -49.82 -11.45 -0.17
CA GLN A 1029 -48.62 -12.28 -0.36
C GLN A 1029 -48.09 -12.20 -1.80
N GLN A 1030 -48.99 -12.15 -2.78
CA GLN A 1030 -48.65 -11.97 -4.19
C GLN A 1030 -47.89 -10.66 -4.42
N ALA A 1031 -48.36 -9.55 -3.82
CA ALA A 1031 -47.68 -8.27 -3.90
C ALA A 1031 -46.25 -8.31 -3.34
N VAL A 1032 -46.03 -9.03 -2.24
CA VAL A 1032 -44.69 -9.20 -1.64
C VAL A 1032 -43.77 -10.03 -2.54
N VAL A 1033 -44.30 -11.10 -3.16
CA VAL A 1033 -43.53 -11.90 -4.14
C VAL A 1033 -43.12 -11.05 -5.34
N ASP A 1034 -44.03 -10.22 -5.85
CA ASP A 1034 -43.74 -9.32 -6.97
C ASP A 1034 -42.70 -8.25 -6.60
N GLU A 1035 -42.81 -7.65 -5.41
CA GLU A 1035 -41.84 -6.67 -4.91
C GLU A 1035 -40.45 -7.31 -4.78
N CYS A 1036 -40.35 -8.48 -4.14
CA CYS A 1036 -39.09 -9.20 -4.01
C CYS A 1036 -38.50 -9.55 -5.38
N GLY A 1037 -39.36 -9.96 -6.33
CA GLY A 1037 -38.95 -10.29 -7.69
C GLY A 1037 -38.48 -9.08 -8.49
N GLN A 1038 -39.11 -7.92 -8.33
CA GLN A 1038 -38.70 -6.66 -8.96
C GLN A 1038 -37.35 -6.19 -8.43
N LYS A 1039 -37.17 -6.15 -7.09
CA LYS A 1039 -35.90 -5.77 -6.47
C LYS A 1039 -34.76 -6.71 -6.88
N ALA A 1040 -35.02 -8.02 -6.95
CA ALA A 1040 -34.03 -8.97 -7.44
C ALA A 1040 -33.68 -8.78 -8.92
N VAL A 1041 -34.61 -8.33 -9.75
CA VAL A 1041 -34.37 -7.96 -11.16
C VAL A 1041 -33.55 -6.68 -11.26
N GLU A 1042 -33.84 -5.67 -10.44
CA GLU A 1042 -33.06 -4.43 -10.37
C GLU A 1042 -31.61 -4.72 -9.94
N TYR A 1043 -31.44 -5.53 -8.89
CA TYR A 1043 -30.14 -6.01 -8.44
C TYR A 1043 -29.39 -6.77 -9.53
N GLU A 1044 -30.06 -7.70 -10.23
CA GLU A 1044 -29.45 -8.47 -11.32
C GLU A 1044 -28.99 -7.57 -12.47
N ARG A 1045 -29.83 -6.63 -12.93
CA ARG A 1045 -29.46 -5.65 -13.97
C ARG A 1045 -28.25 -4.84 -13.56
N TYR A 1046 -28.17 -4.42 -12.30
CA TYR A 1046 -27.04 -3.65 -11.77
C TYR A 1046 -25.73 -4.45 -11.83
N ILE A 1047 -25.69 -5.65 -11.24
CA ILE A 1047 -24.47 -6.47 -11.18
C ILE A 1047 -24.02 -6.96 -12.58
N ASN A 1048 -24.97 -7.14 -13.49
CA ASN A 1048 -24.68 -7.55 -14.87
C ASN A 1048 -23.95 -6.44 -15.64
N ARG A 1049 -24.29 -5.17 -15.39
CA ARG A 1049 -23.69 -4.00 -16.07
C ARG A 1049 -22.38 -3.56 -15.43
N SER A 1050 -22.28 -3.64 -14.10
CA SER A 1050 -21.11 -3.15 -13.37
C SER A 1050 -19.83 -3.96 -13.63
N SER A 1051 -19.98 -5.18 -14.17
CA SER A 1051 -18.87 -6.12 -14.37
C SER A 1051 -18.21 -6.03 -15.74
N ASP A 1052 -18.83 -5.41 -16.76
CA ASP A 1052 -18.34 -5.48 -18.15
C ASP A 1052 -16.93 -4.93 -18.32
N ASP A 1053 -16.66 -3.73 -17.80
CA ASP A 1053 -15.35 -3.08 -17.92
C ASP A 1053 -14.26 -3.85 -17.14
N GLU A 1054 -14.60 -4.42 -15.98
CA GLU A 1054 -13.71 -5.27 -15.20
C GLU A 1054 -13.37 -6.57 -15.93
N ILE A 1055 -14.38 -7.23 -16.53
CA ILE A 1055 -14.18 -8.47 -17.27
C ILE A 1055 -13.29 -8.21 -18.49
N LYS A 1056 -13.57 -7.14 -19.26
CA LYS A 1056 -12.75 -6.76 -20.42
C LYS A 1056 -11.29 -6.53 -20.01
N ALA A 1057 -11.09 -5.74 -18.96
CA ALA A 1057 -9.78 -5.47 -18.38
C ALA A 1057 -9.04 -6.76 -18.00
N ARG A 1058 -9.69 -7.63 -17.23
CA ARG A 1058 -9.13 -8.88 -16.75
C ARG A 1058 -8.78 -9.82 -17.91
N TRP A 1059 -9.65 -9.93 -18.91
CA TRP A 1059 -9.43 -10.79 -20.08
C TRP A 1059 -8.27 -10.31 -20.95
N ALA A 1060 -8.14 -8.99 -21.12
CA ALA A 1060 -7.05 -8.42 -21.89
C ALA A 1060 -5.70 -8.59 -21.16
N ASP A 1061 -5.66 -8.40 -19.83
CA ASP A 1061 -4.47 -8.64 -19.01
C ASP A 1061 -4.07 -10.12 -18.94
N LYS A 1062 -4.95 -10.94 -18.34
CA LYS A 1062 -4.60 -12.28 -17.85
C LYS A 1062 -4.66 -13.31 -18.96
N ASN A 1063 -5.60 -13.16 -19.89
CA ASN A 1063 -5.87 -14.14 -20.93
C ASN A 1063 -5.32 -13.70 -22.30
N GLY A 1064 -4.93 -12.42 -22.45
CA GLY A 1064 -4.45 -11.87 -23.72
C GLY A 1064 -5.54 -11.81 -24.80
N VAL A 1065 -6.81 -11.67 -24.40
CA VAL A 1065 -7.93 -11.54 -25.34
C VAL A 1065 -7.84 -10.19 -26.05
N THR A 1066 -7.95 -10.21 -27.37
CA THR A 1066 -8.01 -9.00 -28.20
C THR A 1066 -9.46 -8.56 -28.35
N PHE A 1067 -9.79 -7.36 -27.86
CA PHE A 1067 -11.10 -6.75 -28.02
C PHE A 1067 -11.16 -5.89 -29.29
N THR A 1068 -12.23 -6.06 -30.08
CA THR A 1068 -12.59 -5.16 -31.19
C THR A 1068 -13.80 -4.34 -30.78
N GLU A 1069 -13.62 -3.03 -30.59
CA GLU A 1069 -14.69 -2.13 -30.19
C GLU A 1069 -15.62 -1.78 -31.35
N LYS A 1070 -16.91 -1.57 -31.07
CA LYS A 1070 -17.95 -1.20 -32.04
C LYS A 1070 -17.56 -0.05 -32.97
N LYS A 1071 -16.85 0.95 -32.44
CA LYS A 1071 -16.36 2.13 -33.18
C LYS A 1071 -15.34 1.78 -34.28
N ASP A 1072 -14.66 0.64 -34.12
CA ASP A 1072 -13.63 0.14 -35.02
C ASP A 1072 -14.20 -0.89 -36.02
N MET A 1073 -15.52 -1.12 -35.99
CA MET A 1073 -16.25 -2.04 -36.86
C MET A 1073 -17.11 -1.31 -37.91
N ASP A 1074 -17.25 -1.93 -39.09
CA ASP A 1074 -18.20 -1.52 -40.13
C ASP A 1074 -19.61 -2.02 -39.79
N ILE A 1075 -20.23 -1.41 -38.77
CA ILE A 1075 -21.59 -1.74 -38.30
C ILE A 1075 -22.64 -1.58 -39.42
N ASP A 1076 -22.44 -0.65 -40.35
CA ASP A 1076 -23.33 -0.46 -41.50
C ASP A 1076 -23.37 -1.70 -42.41
N SER A 1077 -22.23 -2.39 -42.59
CA SER A 1077 -22.19 -3.65 -43.34
C SER A 1077 -23.00 -4.77 -42.68
N PHE A 1078 -22.96 -4.85 -41.35
CA PHE A 1078 -23.73 -5.83 -40.58
C PHE A 1078 -25.23 -5.52 -40.63
N LYS A 1079 -25.63 -4.25 -40.43
CA LYS A 1079 -27.03 -3.80 -40.56
C LYS A 1079 -27.60 -4.11 -41.94
N LYS A 1080 -26.84 -3.80 -43.00
CA LYS A 1080 -27.25 -4.06 -44.38
C LYS A 1080 -27.43 -5.56 -44.69
N ALA A 1081 -26.64 -6.43 -44.08
CA ALA A 1081 -26.73 -7.87 -44.31
C ALA A 1081 -28.03 -8.48 -43.74
N VAL A 1082 -28.55 -7.92 -42.65
CA VAL A 1082 -29.79 -8.38 -41.98
C VAL A 1082 -31.01 -7.53 -42.34
N ASP A 1083 -30.90 -6.62 -43.30
CA ASP A 1083 -32.04 -5.83 -43.78
C ASP A 1083 -33.23 -6.73 -44.19
N GLY A 1084 -34.44 -6.38 -43.72
CA GLY A 1084 -35.66 -7.16 -43.89
C GLY A 1084 -35.73 -8.48 -43.10
N VAL A 1085 -34.94 -8.65 -42.03
CA VAL A 1085 -35.05 -9.83 -41.15
C VAL A 1085 -36.29 -9.78 -40.24
N ASP A 1086 -36.73 -8.59 -39.87
CA ASP A 1086 -37.98 -8.31 -39.17
C ASP A 1086 -39.20 -8.77 -39.98
N ASP A 1087 -39.27 -8.40 -41.27
CA ASP A 1087 -40.30 -8.87 -42.20
C ASP A 1087 -40.28 -10.39 -42.33
N TRP A 1088 -39.10 -10.99 -42.45
CA TRP A 1088 -38.95 -12.44 -42.49
C TRP A 1088 -39.46 -13.10 -41.20
N PHE A 1089 -39.13 -12.53 -40.04
CA PHE A 1089 -39.55 -13.02 -38.73
C PHE A 1089 -41.07 -12.97 -38.58
N VAL A 1090 -41.72 -11.86 -38.95
CA VAL A 1090 -43.19 -11.73 -38.95
C VAL A 1090 -43.84 -12.78 -39.85
N GLN A 1091 -43.28 -13.05 -41.03
CA GLN A 1091 -43.81 -14.11 -41.92
C GLN A 1091 -43.63 -15.50 -41.32
N GLU A 1092 -42.53 -15.75 -40.61
CA GLU A 1092 -42.28 -17.02 -39.95
C GLU A 1092 -43.24 -17.26 -38.77
N LEU A 1093 -43.50 -16.23 -37.97
CA LEU A 1093 -44.53 -16.25 -36.92
C LEU A 1093 -45.93 -16.55 -37.50
N LYS A 1094 -46.30 -15.90 -38.61
CA LYS A 1094 -47.57 -16.15 -39.30
C LYS A 1094 -47.71 -17.58 -39.81
N LYS A 1095 -46.63 -18.18 -40.34
CA LYS A 1095 -46.63 -19.60 -40.75
C LYS A 1095 -46.86 -20.54 -39.58
N GLN A 1096 -46.41 -20.16 -38.39
CA GLN A 1096 -46.57 -20.93 -37.15
C GLN A 1096 -47.91 -20.63 -36.43
N GLY A 1097 -48.73 -19.74 -36.98
CA GLY A 1097 -50.09 -19.46 -36.49
C GLY A 1097 -50.23 -18.20 -35.62
N TYR A 1098 -49.15 -17.44 -35.43
CA TYR A 1098 -49.13 -16.22 -34.63
C TYR A 1098 -49.42 -14.99 -35.51
N ASN A 1099 -50.66 -14.50 -35.46
CA ASN A 1099 -51.10 -13.36 -36.29
C ASN A 1099 -50.76 -11.99 -35.68
N ASP A 1100 -50.46 -11.97 -34.38
CA ASP A 1100 -50.03 -10.82 -33.58
C ASP A 1100 -48.55 -10.47 -33.75
N GLY A 1101 -47.80 -11.23 -34.56
CA GLY A 1101 -46.35 -11.02 -34.72
C GLY A 1101 -45.97 -9.64 -35.26
N GLN A 1102 -46.81 -9.00 -36.08
CA GLN A 1102 -46.52 -7.63 -36.53
C GLN A 1102 -46.67 -6.61 -35.39
N ASP A 1103 -47.73 -6.75 -34.58
CA ASP A 1103 -47.99 -5.86 -33.47
C ASP A 1103 -46.87 -5.97 -32.43
N LEU A 1104 -46.37 -7.20 -32.21
CA LEU A 1104 -45.25 -7.46 -31.32
C LEU A 1104 -43.93 -6.85 -31.82
N VAL A 1105 -43.62 -6.98 -33.11
CA VAL A 1105 -42.41 -6.34 -33.68
C VAL A 1105 -42.51 -4.81 -33.62
N ASP A 1106 -43.69 -4.26 -33.87
CA ASP A 1106 -43.93 -2.82 -33.81
C ASP A 1106 -43.64 -2.26 -32.41
N LEU A 1107 -44.00 -2.96 -31.32
CA LEU A 1107 -43.72 -2.55 -29.94
C LEU A 1107 -42.22 -2.46 -29.60
N PHE A 1108 -41.37 -3.22 -30.29
CA PHE A 1108 -39.92 -3.24 -30.06
C PHE A 1108 -39.14 -2.30 -31.01
N THR A 1109 -39.75 -1.85 -32.11
CA THR A 1109 -39.05 -1.15 -33.21
C THR A 1109 -39.55 0.27 -33.48
N LYS A 1110 -40.70 0.68 -32.94
CA LYS A 1110 -41.32 2.00 -33.15
C LYS A 1110 -41.60 2.66 -31.82
#